data_AF-A0A1W9VY88-F1
#
_entry.id   AF-A0A1W9VY88-F1
#
_cell.length_a   1.000
_cell.length_b   1.000
_cell.length_c   1.000
_cell.angle_alpha   90.00
_cell.angle_beta   90.00
_cell.angle_gamma   90.00
#
_symmetry.space_group_name_H-M   'P 1'
#
loop_
_entity.id
_entity.type
_entity.pdbx_description
1 polymer ?
#
loop_
_entity_poly.entity_id
_entity_poly.type
_entity_poly.pdbx_seq_one_letter_code
_entity_poly.pdbx_strand_id
1 'polypeptide(L)'
;MVVSPEPMEIAASSAVQISKTGPFWIAGNDHELYLALKERLNDLGYEAVPISFADLDQLTPPDSLAGLMILGAADTDDAFLLNAFELLRMAEKSLRKAKNDGIARFVTVTFMDGQFGFGNSNNEISPTQGGLAGLSKTILHEWPEVGCLALDMGAFDPIEETAAAIVAEIFKSGPVERGITKDHRITLKLIPAPLKALEKQTVSILDPDDVVIVSGGARGVTAEISAAVAKAYGPVIVLLGRSPKPEHESDRFHHLITASEIKRAILAGGSGNMTPKELENDFQKVMANREMNRNIERLRGFGAKVQYHRVDIRDRSEVADVLTSVRNRFGKITGLIHGAGVLEDRLIGDKTISQFERVYATKVDGLRNLLSATEPDDLKMIALFSSSTARFGRKGQIDYAVANEALNKIAQDTARKRPECRTVAVNWGPWDGGMVTDALKPLFKVEGIDLIGKAAGAGYFMDELASGSKSAVEVVVMGGALEEGGFPDAILEDSTPNPLSTKTADPMDASFELDLSIDRYPILKDHVMNGNAVLPAAMMIEWLAHGALRKNPGYHFVGFNDFRVFKGVIMKNGDLQHLRITAGHLSADNGTLSITTEIRGNGDGAMPALHATANVILSNKMLGDETGRIQSGGHDPLEFSAVQCGFPAQ
;
A
#
# COMPACT_ATOMS: atom_id res chain seq x y z
N MET A 1 -13.93 -3.98 13.13
CA MET A 1 -13.11 -4.30 14.32
C MET A 1 -12.52 -3.01 14.85
N VAL A 2 -12.33 -2.87 16.17
CA VAL A 2 -11.61 -1.74 16.77
C VAL A 2 -10.18 -2.18 17.11
N VAL A 3 -9.21 -1.28 16.97
CA VAL A 3 -7.84 -1.52 17.47
C VAL A 3 -7.81 -1.16 18.95
N SER A 4 -7.34 -2.09 19.78
CA SER A 4 -7.30 -1.93 21.25
C SER A 4 -5.92 -2.32 21.79
N PRO A 5 -5.34 -1.53 22.73
CA PRO A 5 -4.18 -1.96 23.50
C PRO A 5 -4.59 -3.02 24.51
N GLU A 6 -4.02 -4.22 24.39
CA GLU A 6 -4.30 -5.35 25.27
C GLU A 6 -3.04 -5.77 26.04
N PRO A 7 -3.17 -6.19 27.32
CA PRO A 7 -2.05 -6.73 28.07
C PRO A 7 -1.34 -7.86 27.30
N MET A 8 -0.02 -7.76 27.22
CA MET A 8 0.79 -8.81 26.63
C MET A 8 0.99 -9.89 27.68
N GLU A 9 0.46 -11.10 27.45
CA GLU A 9 0.77 -12.24 28.30
C GLU A 9 2.26 -12.55 28.19
N ILE A 10 2.98 -12.43 29.31
CA ILE A 10 4.38 -12.81 29.43
C ILE A 10 4.43 -14.34 29.52
N ALA A 11 3.96 -15.04 28.48
CA ALA A 11 4.41 -16.41 28.25
C ALA A 11 5.94 -16.38 28.13
N ALA A 12 6.63 -17.46 28.50
CA ALA A 12 8.09 -17.54 28.45
C ALA A 12 8.59 -17.22 27.02
N SER A 13 8.84 -15.94 26.75
CA SER A 13 9.22 -15.47 25.42
C SER A 13 10.53 -16.14 25.08
N SER A 14 10.54 -16.91 24.00
CA SER A 14 11.78 -17.50 23.50
C SER A 14 12.78 -16.38 23.21
N ALA A 15 14.03 -16.58 23.61
CA ALA A 15 15.09 -15.61 23.33
C ALA A 15 15.35 -15.56 21.82
N VAL A 16 15.42 -14.35 21.29
CA VAL A 16 15.83 -14.09 19.91
C VAL A 16 17.34 -13.93 19.90
N GLN A 17 18.02 -14.76 19.11
CA GLN A 17 19.45 -14.66 18.90
C GLN A 17 19.75 -13.62 17.81
N ILE A 18 20.26 -12.46 18.21
CA ILE A 18 20.69 -11.39 17.29
C ILE A 18 22.12 -11.67 16.83
N SER A 19 22.36 -11.61 15.51
CA SER A 19 23.68 -11.83 14.89
C SER A 19 24.72 -10.92 15.53
N LYS A 20 25.92 -11.46 15.79
CA LYS A 20 27.07 -10.70 16.30
C LYS A 20 27.90 -10.07 15.19
N THR A 21 27.50 -10.28 13.95
CA THR A 21 28.26 -9.80 12.82
C THR A 21 27.85 -8.38 12.43
N GLY A 22 28.82 -7.46 12.50
CA GLY A 22 28.66 -6.08 12.07
C GLY A 22 28.13 -5.19 13.19
N PRO A 23 28.12 -3.87 12.98
CA PRO A 23 27.68 -2.94 14.00
C PRO A 23 26.16 -2.97 14.17
N PHE A 24 25.72 -2.44 15.30
CA PHE A 24 24.34 -2.11 15.59
C PHE A 24 24.15 -0.61 15.38
N TRP A 25 23.46 -0.23 14.32
CA TRP A 25 23.19 1.17 14.00
C TRP A 25 22.06 1.73 14.86
N ILE A 26 22.25 2.93 15.40
CA ILE A 26 21.22 3.65 16.16
C ILE A 26 21.06 5.04 15.56
N ALA A 27 19.92 5.30 14.96
CA ALA A 27 19.57 6.58 14.36
C ALA A 27 18.57 7.33 15.26
N GLY A 28 18.88 8.57 15.62
CA GLY A 28 18.04 9.39 16.49
C GLY A 28 18.77 10.64 16.95
N ASN A 29 18.01 11.64 17.41
CA ASN A 29 18.56 12.94 17.81
C ASN A 29 18.89 13.03 19.32
N ASP A 30 18.40 12.09 20.13
CA ASP A 30 18.64 12.06 21.58
C ASP A 30 20.01 11.43 21.90
N HIS A 31 20.99 12.31 22.14
CA HIS A 31 22.36 11.91 22.45
C HIS A 31 22.48 11.19 23.80
N GLU A 32 21.71 11.59 24.82
CA GLU A 32 21.77 10.96 26.14
C GLU A 32 21.22 9.53 26.08
N LEU A 33 20.09 9.34 25.38
CA LEU A 33 19.53 8.01 25.16
C LEU A 33 20.48 7.13 24.33
N TYR A 34 21.11 7.70 23.29
CA TYR A 34 22.12 6.97 22.51
C TYR A 34 23.26 6.47 23.38
N LEU A 35 23.82 7.31 24.27
CA LEU A 35 24.91 6.89 25.16
C LEU A 35 24.48 5.75 26.08
N ALA A 36 23.28 5.85 26.68
CA ALA A 36 22.74 4.80 27.54
C ALA A 36 22.48 3.49 26.77
N LEU A 37 21.94 3.56 25.55
CA LEU A 37 21.75 2.39 24.68
C LEU A 37 23.09 1.76 24.28
N LYS A 38 24.07 2.60 23.92
CA LYS A 38 25.42 2.19 23.54
C LYS A 38 26.09 1.41 24.66
N GLU A 39 26.05 1.91 25.89
CA GLU A 39 26.62 1.22 27.05
C GLU A 39 26.01 -0.18 27.21
N ARG A 40 24.68 -0.28 27.21
CA ARG A 40 23.97 -1.56 27.34
C ARG A 40 24.26 -2.55 26.22
N LEU A 41 24.32 -2.08 24.97
CA LEU A 41 24.63 -2.94 23.83
C LEU A 41 26.09 -3.39 23.84
N ASN A 42 27.02 -2.52 24.24
CA ASN A 42 28.44 -2.84 24.38
C ASN A 42 28.68 -3.88 25.50
N ASP A 43 27.98 -3.77 26.63
CA ASP A 43 28.03 -4.76 27.72
C ASP A 43 27.60 -6.15 27.25
N LEU A 44 26.65 -6.19 26.32
CA LEU A 44 26.20 -7.42 25.67
C LEU A 44 27.11 -7.86 24.52
N GLY A 45 28.14 -7.08 24.17
CA GLY A 45 29.11 -7.36 23.10
C GLY A 45 28.61 -7.02 21.70
N TYR A 46 27.84 -5.95 21.53
CA TYR A 46 27.45 -5.37 20.23
C TYR A 46 28.10 -4.00 20.07
N GLU A 47 28.72 -3.74 18.93
CA GLU A 47 29.29 -2.42 18.61
C GLU A 47 28.18 -1.45 18.19
N ALA A 48 27.76 -0.56 19.09
CA ALA A 48 26.72 0.43 18.79
C ALA A 48 27.29 1.70 18.13
N VAL A 49 26.82 2.00 16.92
CA VAL A 49 27.28 3.12 16.07
C VAL A 49 26.14 4.13 15.89
N PRO A 50 26.37 5.44 16.17
CA PRO A 50 25.35 6.46 15.99
C PRO A 50 25.23 6.81 14.50
N ILE A 51 24.00 6.98 14.03
CA ILE A 51 23.69 7.41 12.66
C ILE A 51 22.92 8.72 12.71
N SER A 52 23.44 9.72 12.02
CA SER A 52 22.81 11.03 11.87
C SER A 52 21.99 11.06 10.59
N PHE A 53 20.74 11.53 10.67
CA PHE A 53 19.91 11.75 9.47
C PHE A 53 20.44 12.89 8.59
N ALA A 54 21.25 13.81 9.13
CA ALA A 54 21.82 14.90 8.37
C ALA A 54 22.95 14.45 7.43
N ASP A 55 23.55 13.28 7.68
CA ASP A 55 24.75 12.79 6.99
C ASP A 55 24.49 11.53 6.15
N LEU A 56 23.23 11.28 5.77
CA LEU A 56 22.84 10.10 4.98
C LEU A 56 23.52 10.06 3.61
N ASP A 57 23.82 11.21 3.01
CA ASP A 57 24.50 11.31 1.71
C ASP A 57 25.95 10.81 1.74
N GLN A 58 26.60 10.87 2.91
CA GLN A 58 27.97 10.41 3.15
C GLN A 58 28.02 9.01 3.76
N LEU A 59 26.87 8.44 4.15
CA LEU A 59 26.79 7.17 4.84
C LEU A 59 27.04 6.01 3.86
N THR A 60 28.03 5.17 4.19
CA THR A 60 28.27 3.90 3.49
C THR A 60 27.90 2.74 4.40
N PRO A 61 26.85 1.95 4.07
CA PRO A 61 26.49 0.78 4.85
C PRO A 61 27.60 -0.28 4.90
N PRO A 62 27.85 -0.90 6.06
CA PRO A 62 28.81 -2.00 6.16
C PRO A 62 28.29 -3.24 5.42
N ASP A 63 29.15 -4.22 5.22
CA ASP A 63 28.77 -5.49 4.57
C ASP A 63 27.63 -6.26 5.26
N SER A 64 27.46 -6.08 6.57
CA SER A 64 26.43 -6.69 7.40
C SER A 64 26.11 -5.81 8.60
N LEU A 65 24.87 -5.85 9.08
CA LEU A 65 24.42 -5.20 10.30
C LEU A 65 23.88 -6.24 11.30
N ALA A 66 24.29 -6.13 12.56
CA ALA A 66 23.66 -6.86 13.66
C ALA A 66 22.25 -6.34 13.91
N GLY A 67 22.05 -5.03 13.73
CA GLY A 67 20.75 -4.41 13.76
C GLY A 67 20.76 -2.95 13.36
N LEU A 68 19.55 -2.42 13.19
CA LEU A 68 19.26 -1.02 12.94
C LEU A 68 18.11 -0.61 13.86
N MET A 69 18.35 0.38 14.71
CA MET A 69 17.35 1.00 15.58
C MET A 69 17.09 2.43 15.13
N ILE A 70 15.82 2.77 14.90
CA ILE A 70 15.38 4.13 14.57
C ILE A 70 14.57 4.67 15.75
N LEU A 71 15.07 5.72 16.38
CA LEU A 71 14.47 6.40 17.51
C LEU A 71 13.64 7.58 17.00
N GLY A 72 12.37 7.61 17.39
CA GLY A 72 11.50 8.77 17.28
C GLY A 72 11.99 9.91 18.16
N ALA A 73 11.42 11.10 17.94
CA ALA A 73 11.70 12.28 18.74
C ALA A 73 10.40 13.09 18.96
N ALA A 74 10.37 13.83 20.07
CA ALA A 74 9.23 14.67 20.44
C ALA A 74 8.95 15.80 19.44
N ASP A 75 9.98 16.25 18.70
CA ASP A 75 9.97 17.36 17.75
C ASP A 75 10.09 16.92 16.29
N THR A 76 9.69 15.68 15.99
CA THR A 76 9.81 15.09 14.64
C THR A 76 9.15 15.95 13.57
N ASP A 77 9.96 16.42 12.62
CA ASP A 77 9.53 17.15 11.43
C ASP A 77 9.01 16.20 10.32
N ASP A 78 8.58 16.77 9.21
CA ASP A 78 8.03 16.01 8.09
C ASP A 78 9.11 15.20 7.35
N ALA A 79 10.38 15.59 7.48
CA ALA A 79 11.50 14.89 6.87
C ALA A 79 11.90 13.62 7.64
N PHE A 80 11.60 13.54 8.94
CA PHE A 80 11.99 12.42 9.79
C PHE A 80 11.64 11.04 9.21
N LEU A 81 10.38 10.82 8.82
CA LEU A 81 9.95 9.51 8.29
C LEU A 81 10.53 9.22 6.90
N LEU A 82 10.79 10.26 6.11
CA LEU A 82 11.46 10.15 4.82
C LEU A 82 12.92 9.71 5.01
N ASN A 83 13.63 10.34 5.95
CA ASN A 83 15.01 10.02 6.30
C ASN A 83 15.12 8.63 6.94
N ALA A 84 14.15 8.24 7.78
CA ALA A 84 14.05 6.90 8.33
C ALA A 84 13.89 5.83 7.22
N PHE A 85 13.04 6.10 6.23
CA PHE A 85 12.90 5.24 5.06
C PHE A 85 14.18 5.21 4.20
N GLU A 86 14.83 6.35 3.98
CA GLU A 86 16.07 6.41 3.23
C GLU A 86 17.17 5.57 3.88
N LEU A 87 17.36 5.73 5.19
CA LEU A 87 18.31 4.95 5.96
C LEU A 87 18.01 3.45 5.88
N LEU A 88 16.74 3.06 6.03
CA LEU A 88 16.31 1.66 5.89
C LEU A 88 16.65 1.10 4.50
N ARG A 89 16.35 1.85 3.44
CA ARG A 89 16.64 1.47 2.06
C ARG A 89 18.13 1.30 1.82
N MET A 90 18.97 2.19 2.37
CA MET A 90 20.43 2.06 2.31
C MET A 90 20.91 0.81 3.05
N ALA A 91 20.33 0.51 4.21
CA ALA A 91 20.70 -0.62 5.05
C ALA A 91 20.18 -1.99 4.55
N GLU A 92 19.35 -2.04 3.50
CA GLU A 92 18.69 -3.26 3.02
C GLU A 92 19.67 -4.44 2.85
N LYS A 93 20.73 -4.25 2.06
CA LYS A 93 21.68 -5.33 1.77
C LYS A 93 22.39 -5.83 3.02
N SER A 94 22.69 -4.93 3.94
CA SER A 94 23.43 -5.22 5.17
C SER A 94 22.56 -5.94 6.20
N LEU A 95 21.27 -5.56 6.31
CA LEU A 95 20.31 -6.20 7.22
C LEU A 95 19.89 -7.59 6.74
N ARG A 96 19.70 -7.77 5.43
CA ARG A 96 19.24 -9.04 4.85
C ARG A 96 20.31 -10.11 4.72
N LYS A 97 21.57 -9.77 5.02
CA LYS A 97 22.67 -10.71 4.96
C LYS A 97 22.63 -11.66 6.15
N ALA A 98 21.77 -12.67 6.05
CA ALA A 98 21.64 -13.72 7.05
C ALA A 98 22.97 -14.46 7.22
N LYS A 99 23.36 -14.68 8.48
CA LYS A 99 24.49 -15.51 8.86
C LYS A 99 24.01 -16.58 9.83
N ASN A 100 24.75 -17.69 9.91
CA ASN A 100 24.39 -18.83 10.75
C ASN A 100 24.46 -18.53 12.27
N ASP A 101 24.82 -17.31 12.67
CA ASP A 101 25.03 -16.88 14.07
C ASP A 101 23.85 -16.11 14.68
N GLY A 102 22.78 -15.83 13.92
CA GLY A 102 21.58 -15.15 14.40
C GLY A 102 20.88 -14.31 13.32
N ILE A 103 19.80 -13.64 13.68
CA ILE A 103 19.07 -12.73 12.78
C ILE A 103 19.58 -11.29 12.92
N ALA A 104 19.48 -10.49 11.87
CA ALA A 104 19.58 -9.03 12.01
C ALA A 104 18.30 -8.50 12.65
N ARG A 105 18.41 -7.46 13.49
CA ARG A 105 17.26 -6.87 14.18
C ARG A 105 16.96 -5.47 13.66
N PHE A 106 15.77 -5.26 13.11
CA PHE A 106 15.25 -3.93 12.79
C PHE A 106 14.27 -3.49 13.88
N VAL A 107 14.54 -2.35 14.51
CA VAL A 107 13.78 -1.86 15.65
C VAL A 107 13.38 -0.42 15.41
N THR A 108 12.09 -0.13 15.54
CA THR A 108 11.60 1.25 15.63
C THR A 108 11.18 1.53 17.06
N VAL A 109 11.49 2.74 17.55
CA VAL A 109 11.16 3.16 18.90
C VAL A 109 10.43 4.49 18.81
N THR A 110 9.26 4.57 19.43
CA THR A 110 8.44 5.77 19.54
C THR A 110 8.29 6.15 21.01
N PHE A 111 8.08 7.43 21.27
CA PHE A 111 7.89 7.99 22.61
C PHE A 111 6.55 8.72 22.66
N MET A 112 5.45 7.97 22.68
CA MET A 112 4.11 8.54 22.85
C MET A 112 3.65 8.35 24.29
N ASP A 113 3.17 7.18 24.64
CA ASP A 113 2.58 6.91 25.97
C ASP A 113 2.81 5.48 26.47
N GLY A 114 3.58 4.67 25.74
CA GLY A 114 3.74 3.24 25.99
C GLY A 114 2.52 2.42 25.58
N GLN A 115 1.59 3.03 24.85
CA GLN A 115 0.32 2.46 24.39
C GLN A 115 0.00 2.87 22.94
N PHE A 116 1.00 3.28 22.16
CA PHE A 116 0.87 3.73 20.76
C PHE A 116 -0.09 4.90 20.56
N GLY A 117 -0.20 5.79 21.56
CA GLY A 117 -1.12 6.94 21.54
C GLY A 117 -2.57 6.61 21.86
N PHE A 118 -2.87 5.37 22.31
CA PHE A 118 -4.21 4.97 22.77
C PHE A 118 -4.47 5.31 24.25
N GLY A 119 -3.44 5.71 24.98
CA GLY A 119 -3.55 6.09 26.38
C GLY A 119 -4.16 7.48 26.57
N ASN A 120 -4.67 7.75 27.76
CA ASN A 120 -5.25 9.05 28.15
C ASN A 120 -4.20 10.01 28.74
N SER A 121 -2.93 9.89 28.35
CA SER A 121 -1.91 10.82 28.85
C SER A 121 -2.20 12.22 28.35
N ASN A 122 -2.06 13.23 29.21
CA ASN A 122 -2.15 14.64 28.83
C ASN A 122 -0.83 15.18 28.26
N ASN A 123 0.21 14.35 28.20
CA ASN A 123 1.49 14.77 27.67
C ASN A 123 1.39 15.04 26.17
N GLU A 124 2.14 16.04 25.71
CA GLU A 124 2.27 16.29 24.28
C GLU A 124 2.98 15.10 23.65
N ILE A 125 2.36 14.53 22.61
CA ILE A 125 2.94 13.44 21.83
C ILE A 125 3.18 13.97 20.42
N SER A 126 4.26 13.54 19.77
CA SER A 126 4.34 13.64 18.31
C SER A 126 3.65 12.41 17.73
N PRO A 127 2.44 12.51 17.14
CA PRO A 127 1.76 11.35 16.55
C PRO A 127 2.47 10.85 15.28
N THR A 128 3.23 11.72 14.62
CA THR A 128 3.94 11.44 13.36
C THR A 128 4.84 10.21 13.46
N GLN A 129 5.57 10.10 14.57
CA GLN A 129 6.50 8.99 14.79
C GLN A 129 5.81 7.61 14.76
N GLY A 130 4.50 7.55 15.01
CA GLY A 130 3.71 6.31 14.88
C GLY A 130 3.84 5.65 13.50
N GLY A 131 4.12 6.44 12.45
CA GLY A 131 4.41 5.94 11.12
C GLY A 131 5.55 4.92 11.06
N LEU A 132 6.51 4.96 12.01
CA LEU A 132 7.62 4.02 12.07
C LEU A 132 7.16 2.56 12.20
N ALA A 133 6.04 2.28 12.88
CA ALA A 133 5.52 0.93 12.97
C ALA A 133 5.14 0.36 11.58
N GLY A 134 4.75 1.23 10.64
CA GLY A 134 4.51 0.87 9.24
C GLY A 134 5.76 0.35 8.51
N LEU A 135 6.96 0.82 8.87
CA LEU A 135 8.23 0.28 8.37
C LEU A 135 8.39 -1.18 8.83
N SER A 136 8.36 -1.41 10.15
CA SER A 136 8.56 -2.74 10.75
C SER A 136 7.55 -3.75 10.21
N LYS A 137 6.27 -3.37 10.09
CA LYS A 137 5.22 -4.24 9.56
C LYS A 137 5.42 -4.59 8.09
N THR A 138 5.92 -3.67 7.26
CA THR A 138 6.14 -3.95 5.84
C THR A 138 7.36 -4.82 5.60
N ILE A 139 8.44 -4.61 6.37
CA ILE A 139 9.67 -5.40 6.27
C ILE A 139 9.40 -6.88 6.53
N LEU A 140 8.49 -7.23 7.45
CA LEU A 140 8.11 -8.63 7.70
C LEU A 140 7.62 -9.38 6.45
N HIS A 141 6.99 -8.66 5.51
CA HIS A 141 6.51 -9.23 4.25
C HIS A 141 7.57 -9.26 3.15
N GLU A 142 8.56 -8.36 3.19
CA GLU A 142 9.58 -8.26 2.15
C GLU A 142 10.87 -8.99 2.50
N TRP A 143 11.27 -8.96 3.78
CA TRP A 143 12.52 -9.49 4.33
C TRP A 143 12.21 -10.38 5.55
N PRO A 144 11.55 -11.54 5.37
CA PRO A 144 11.18 -12.44 6.48
C PRO A 144 12.39 -12.96 7.28
N GLU A 145 13.60 -12.88 6.72
CA GLU A 145 14.86 -13.17 7.39
C GLU A 145 15.29 -12.12 8.44
N VAL A 146 14.72 -10.90 8.38
CA VAL A 146 15.03 -9.80 9.29
C VAL A 146 14.00 -9.76 10.41
N GLY A 147 14.49 -9.81 11.64
CA GLY A 147 13.62 -9.74 12.79
C GLY A 147 13.16 -8.31 13.07
N CYS A 148 11.86 -8.03 12.95
CA CYS A 148 11.31 -6.70 13.16
C CYS A 148 10.66 -6.51 14.53
N LEU A 149 10.77 -5.30 15.07
CA LEU A 149 10.13 -4.85 16.31
C LEU A 149 9.74 -3.37 16.19
N ALA A 150 8.59 -3.01 16.74
CA ALA A 150 8.10 -1.65 16.88
C ALA A 150 7.73 -1.41 18.34
N LEU A 151 8.46 -0.52 19.00
CA LEU A 151 8.29 -0.19 20.40
C LEU A 151 7.62 1.17 20.53
N ASP A 152 6.68 1.29 21.46
CA ASP A 152 6.26 2.57 22.00
C ASP A 152 6.61 2.63 23.48
N MET A 153 7.31 3.68 23.86
CA MET A 153 7.86 3.87 25.20
C MET A 153 7.03 4.93 25.94
N GLY A 154 6.57 4.57 27.14
CA GLY A 154 6.04 5.52 28.10
C GLY A 154 7.15 6.31 28.79
N ALA A 155 6.78 7.09 29.80
CA ALA A 155 7.74 7.87 30.57
C ALA A 155 8.58 6.96 31.50
N PHE A 156 9.90 7.00 31.33
CA PHE A 156 10.88 6.42 32.24
C PHE A 156 11.82 7.52 32.72
N ASP A 157 12.26 7.40 33.96
CA ASP A 157 13.18 8.33 34.63
C ASP A 157 13.92 7.51 35.70
N PRO A 158 15.26 7.41 35.64
CA PRO A 158 16.15 8.08 34.69
C PRO A 158 16.21 7.41 33.30
N ILE A 159 16.85 8.07 32.32
CA ILE A 159 16.88 7.65 30.90
C ILE A 159 17.53 6.28 30.68
N GLU A 160 18.40 5.85 31.59
CA GLU A 160 19.01 4.52 31.59
C GLU A 160 17.98 3.41 31.79
N GLU A 161 16.85 3.69 32.46
CA GLU A 161 15.72 2.75 32.55
C GLU A 161 15.04 2.59 31.18
N THR A 162 14.90 3.68 30.40
CA THR A 162 14.40 3.64 29.02
C THR A 162 15.29 2.74 28.17
N ALA A 163 16.61 2.98 28.20
CA ALA A 163 17.58 2.21 27.44
C ALA A 163 17.58 0.72 27.84
N ALA A 164 17.53 0.43 29.14
CA ALA A 164 17.46 -0.94 29.64
C ALA A 164 16.16 -1.64 29.19
N ALA A 165 15.02 -0.95 29.22
CA ALA A 165 13.75 -1.50 28.76
C ALA A 165 13.75 -1.79 27.25
N ILE A 166 14.28 -0.88 26.42
CA ILE A 166 14.42 -1.07 24.97
C ILE A 166 15.31 -2.29 24.69
N VAL A 167 16.52 -2.32 25.26
CA VAL A 167 17.49 -3.40 25.01
C VAL A 167 16.97 -4.75 25.54
N ALA A 168 16.23 -4.78 26.64
CA ALA A 168 15.61 -6.04 27.09
C ALA A 168 14.61 -6.61 26.09
N GLU A 169 13.93 -5.77 25.32
CA GLU A 169 12.86 -6.19 24.40
C GLU A 169 13.36 -6.64 23.02
N ILE A 170 14.49 -6.09 22.54
CA ILE A 170 15.02 -6.48 21.22
C ILE A 170 15.39 -7.97 21.14
N PHE A 171 15.73 -8.59 22.28
CA PHE A 171 16.07 -10.02 22.42
C PHE A 171 14.87 -10.93 22.71
N LYS A 172 13.63 -10.41 22.71
CA LYS A 172 12.45 -11.23 22.98
C LYS A 172 11.66 -11.50 21.70
N SER A 173 11.19 -12.73 21.54
CA SER A 173 10.16 -13.08 20.56
C SER A 173 8.79 -12.58 21.01
N GLY A 174 7.79 -12.67 20.12
CA GLY A 174 6.44 -12.22 20.37
C GLY A 174 5.98 -11.13 19.39
N PRO A 175 4.87 -10.44 19.70
CA PRO A 175 4.25 -9.47 18.80
C PRO A 175 5.23 -8.39 18.33
N VAL A 176 5.02 -7.93 17.10
CA VAL A 176 5.85 -6.90 16.45
C VAL A 176 5.69 -5.56 17.16
N GLU A 177 4.46 -5.20 17.53
CA GLU A 177 4.17 -3.96 18.24
C GLU A 177 4.05 -4.21 19.73
N ARG A 178 4.88 -3.50 20.50
CA ARG A 178 4.90 -3.58 21.96
C ARG A 178 4.92 -2.19 22.58
N GLY A 179 3.92 -1.92 23.40
CA GLY A 179 3.88 -0.73 24.23
C GLY A 179 4.45 -1.03 25.62
N ILE A 180 5.31 -0.16 26.11
CA ILE A 180 6.14 -0.40 27.29
C ILE A 180 6.05 0.79 28.23
N THR A 181 5.56 0.56 29.44
CA THR A 181 5.63 1.51 30.56
C THR A 181 6.39 0.87 31.72
N LYS A 182 6.54 1.55 32.87
CA LYS A 182 7.13 0.90 34.06
C LYS A 182 6.30 -0.31 34.51
N ASP A 183 4.98 -0.20 34.45
CA ASP A 183 4.07 -1.15 35.11
C ASP A 183 3.53 -2.25 34.20
N HIS A 184 3.43 -2.01 32.89
CA HIS A 184 2.76 -2.94 31.98
C HIS A 184 3.44 -3.03 30.64
N ARG A 185 3.18 -4.13 29.95
CA ARG A 185 3.52 -4.36 28.56
C ARG A 185 2.24 -4.70 27.82
N ILE A 186 2.02 -4.05 26.68
CA ILE A 186 0.81 -4.21 25.87
C ILE A 186 1.17 -4.52 24.43
N THR A 187 0.23 -5.09 23.70
CA THR A 187 0.27 -5.17 22.23
C THR A 187 -1.07 -4.70 21.66
N LEU A 188 -1.12 -4.39 20.36
CA LEU A 188 -2.35 -3.94 19.70
C LEU A 188 -3.10 -5.13 19.09
N LYS A 189 -4.33 -5.36 19.55
CA LYS A 189 -5.23 -6.40 19.04
C LYS A 189 -6.43 -5.81 18.33
N LEU A 190 -7.04 -6.61 17.47
CA LEU A 190 -8.33 -6.31 16.85
C LEU A 190 -9.45 -6.93 17.67
N ILE A 191 -10.38 -6.12 18.12
CA ILE A 191 -11.52 -6.58 18.91
C ILE A 191 -12.81 -6.35 18.13
N PRO A 192 -13.71 -7.35 18.03
CA PRO A 192 -15.04 -7.15 17.49
C PRO A 192 -15.81 -6.12 18.33
N ALA A 193 -16.29 -5.07 17.68
CA ALA A 193 -17.18 -4.08 18.30
C ALA A 193 -18.47 -4.03 17.49
N PRO A 194 -19.62 -4.44 18.05
CA PRO A 194 -20.89 -4.40 17.35
C PRO A 194 -21.36 -2.96 17.16
N LEU A 195 -21.72 -2.60 15.93
CA LEU A 195 -22.30 -1.31 15.58
C LEU A 195 -23.84 -1.36 15.65
N LYS A 196 -24.45 -0.20 15.92
CA LYS A 196 -25.90 -0.02 15.81
C LYS A 196 -26.19 0.65 14.46
N ALA A 197 -27.13 0.07 13.71
CA ALA A 197 -27.59 0.64 12.46
C ALA A 197 -28.04 2.10 12.63
N LEU A 198 -27.70 2.96 11.67
CA LEU A 198 -28.05 4.39 11.65
C LEU A 198 -29.55 4.62 11.87
N GLU A 199 -30.41 3.80 11.26
CA GLU A 199 -31.87 3.92 11.39
C GLU A 199 -32.39 3.78 12.83
N LYS A 200 -31.57 3.19 13.73
CA LYS A 200 -31.89 3.02 15.15
C LYS A 200 -31.35 4.16 16.02
N GLN A 201 -30.72 5.17 15.42
CA GLN A 201 -30.16 6.33 16.11
C GLN A 201 -31.21 7.44 16.24
N THR A 202 -31.16 8.16 17.36
CA THR A 202 -32.08 9.26 17.65
C THR A 202 -31.42 10.64 17.58
N VAL A 203 -30.09 10.69 17.52
CA VAL A 203 -29.31 11.94 17.51
C VAL A 203 -28.61 12.06 16.17
N SER A 204 -28.81 13.19 15.49
CA SER A 204 -28.09 13.52 14.27
C SER A 204 -26.70 14.06 14.60
N ILE A 205 -25.69 13.68 13.81
CA ILE A 205 -24.34 14.25 13.91
C ILE A 205 -24.23 15.54 13.10
N LEU A 206 -24.90 15.57 11.95
CA LEU A 206 -24.88 16.69 11.01
C LEU A 206 -26.31 17.16 10.73
N ASP A 207 -26.42 18.45 10.44
CA ASP A 207 -27.64 19.15 10.05
C ASP A 207 -27.50 19.64 8.59
N PRO A 208 -28.59 19.96 7.88
CA PRO A 208 -28.52 20.43 6.48
C PRO A 208 -27.70 21.71 6.26
N ASP A 209 -27.55 22.55 7.29
CA ASP A 209 -26.76 23.78 7.24
C ASP A 209 -25.26 23.56 7.56
N ASP A 210 -24.87 22.34 7.95
CA ASP A 210 -23.48 22.00 8.20
C ASP A 210 -22.63 22.01 6.93
N VAL A 211 -21.36 22.38 7.08
CA VAL A 211 -20.39 22.43 5.98
C VAL A 211 -19.34 21.36 6.18
N VAL A 212 -19.29 20.40 5.26
CA VAL A 212 -18.37 19.26 5.26
C VAL A 212 -17.31 19.43 4.18
N ILE A 213 -16.05 19.54 4.59
CA ILE A 213 -14.90 19.52 3.68
C ILE A 213 -14.53 18.07 3.37
N VAL A 214 -14.36 17.74 2.09
CA VAL A 214 -13.99 16.40 1.64
C VAL A 214 -12.76 16.45 0.73
N SER A 215 -11.62 15.95 1.19
CA SER A 215 -10.43 15.79 0.34
C SER A 215 -10.51 14.50 -0.47
N GLY A 216 -10.22 14.56 -1.77
CA GLY A 216 -10.29 13.40 -2.66
C GLY A 216 -11.72 12.89 -2.93
N GLY A 217 -12.76 13.68 -2.61
CA GLY A 217 -14.16 13.24 -2.61
C GLY A 217 -14.89 13.22 -3.95
N ALA A 218 -14.28 13.70 -5.04
CA ALA A 218 -14.97 13.81 -6.33
C ALA A 218 -15.07 12.48 -7.10
N ARG A 219 -14.27 11.46 -6.72
CA ARG A 219 -14.13 10.19 -7.44
C ARG A 219 -13.91 9.03 -6.45
N GLY A 220 -14.06 7.80 -6.92
CA GLY A 220 -13.73 6.60 -6.15
C GLY A 220 -14.54 6.42 -4.86
N VAL A 221 -13.93 5.74 -3.88
CA VAL A 221 -14.61 5.32 -2.62
C VAL A 221 -15.05 6.52 -1.76
N THR A 222 -14.28 7.61 -1.75
CA THR A 222 -14.63 8.83 -1.02
C THR A 222 -15.90 9.49 -1.57
N ALA A 223 -16.18 9.35 -2.86
CA ALA A 223 -17.43 9.82 -3.46
C ALA A 223 -18.64 8.97 -3.06
N GLU A 224 -18.45 7.67 -2.77
CA GLU A 224 -19.51 6.81 -2.23
C GLU A 224 -19.85 7.18 -0.79
N ILE A 225 -18.83 7.44 0.04
CA ILE A 225 -19.04 7.94 1.40
C ILE A 225 -19.69 9.31 1.41
N SER A 226 -19.22 10.23 0.56
CA SER A 226 -19.83 11.56 0.42
C SER A 226 -21.31 11.46 0.02
N ALA A 227 -21.66 10.49 -0.83
CA ALA A 227 -23.04 10.24 -1.24
C ALA A 227 -23.91 9.70 -0.11
N ALA A 228 -23.38 8.83 0.73
CA ALA A 228 -24.09 8.36 1.92
C ALA A 228 -24.34 9.48 2.93
N VAL A 229 -23.32 10.33 3.18
CA VAL A 229 -23.45 11.52 4.03
C VAL A 229 -24.47 12.51 3.47
N ALA A 230 -24.41 12.79 2.17
CA ALA A 230 -25.39 13.64 1.47
C ALA A 230 -26.82 13.12 1.63
N LYS A 231 -27.01 11.81 1.41
CA LYS A 231 -28.32 11.15 1.52
C LYS A 231 -28.88 11.16 2.94
N ALA A 232 -28.02 11.01 3.95
CA ALA A 232 -28.45 10.94 5.33
C ALA A 232 -28.76 12.31 5.94
N TYR A 233 -27.95 13.33 5.63
CA TYR A 233 -28.00 14.62 6.34
C TYR A 233 -28.26 15.84 5.45
N GLY A 234 -28.10 15.73 4.12
CA GLY A 234 -28.24 16.84 3.19
C GLY A 234 -27.36 18.09 3.44
N PRO A 235 -26.09 17.97 3.89
CA PRO A 235 -25.27 19.14 4.26
C PRO A 235 -24.74 19.88 3.02
N VAL A 236 -24.01 20.98 3.26
CA VAL A 236 -23.12 21.57 2.26
C VAL A 236 -21.86 20.71 2.15
N ILE A 237 -21.56 20.19 0.96
CA ILE A 237 -20.37 19.40 0.68
C ILE A 237 -19.39 20.19 -0.19
N VAL A 238 -18.19 20.41 0.34
CA VAL A 238 -17.10 21.05 -0.38
C VAL A 238 -16.04 20.01 -0.72
N LEU A 239 -15.95 19.68 -2.01
CA LEU A 239 -15.01 18.71 -2.55
C LEU A 239 -13.69 19.39 -2.93
N LEU A 240 -12.58 18.88 -2.41
CA LEU A 240 -11.22 19.36 -2.71
C LEU A 240 -10.45 18.30 -3.51
N GLY A 241 -9.78 18.71 -4.58
CA GLY A 241 -8.87 17.83 -5.32
C GLY A 241 -8.05 18.54 -6.38
N ARG A 242 -7.08 17.84 -6.97
CA ARG A 242 -6.15 18.41 -7.96
C ARG A 242 -6.67 18.43 -9.39
N SER A 243 -7.69 17.61 -9.67
CA SER A 243 -8.29 17.53 -11.01
C SER A 243 -8.85 18.89 -11.44
N PRO A 244 -8.87 19.18 -12.75
CA PRO A 244 -9.60 20.34 -13.25
C PRO A 244 -11.04 20.35 -12.73
N LYS A 245 -11.60 21.55 -12.56
CA LYS A 245 -13.00 21.69 -12.20
C LYS A 245 -13.84 20.92 -13.22
N PRO A 246 -14.85 20.14 -12.80
CA PRO A 246 -15.71 19.44 -13.72
C PRO A 246 -16.39 20.42 -14.68
N GLU A 247 -16.24 20.13 -15.97
CA GLU A 247 -16.80 20.93 -17.05
C GLU A 247 -17.95 20.15 -17.69
N HIS A 248 -18.84 20.88 -18.36
CA HIS A 248 -19.84 20.24 -19.20
C HIS A 248 -19.14 19.38 -20.25
N GLU A 249 -19.58 18.13 -20.37
CA GLU A 249 -19.01 17.23 -21.36
C GLU A 249 -19.32 17.75 -22.76
N SER A 250 -18.33 17.71 -23.67
CA SER A 250 -18.55 18.07 -25.07
C SER A 250 -19.60 17.14 -25.71
N ASP A 251 -20.52 17.70 -26.49
CA ASP A 251 -21.54 16.97 -27.25
C ASP A 251 -20.96 15.80 -28.08
N ARG A 252 -19.70 15.91 -28.52
CA ARG A 252 -19.02 14.86 -29.29
C ARG A 252 -18.87 13.55 -28.51
N PHE A 253 -18.78 13.63 -27.18
CA PHE A 253 -18.56 12.46 -26.33
C PHE A 253 -19.86 11.94 -25.71
N HIS A 254 -20.86 12.79 -25.54
CA HIS A 254 -22.06 12.52 -24.73
C HIS A 254 -22.78 11.18 -25.03
N HIS A 255 -22.78 10.74 -26.30
CA HIS A 255 -23.43 9.51 -26.75
C HIS A 255 -22.50 8.28 -26.79
N LEU A 256 -21.20 8.45 -26.55
CA LEU A 256 -20.19 7.40 -26.61
C LEU A 256 -20.07 6.71 -25.26
N ILE A 257 -20.14 5.39 -25.22
CA ILE A 257 -20.15 4.62 -23.97
C ILE A 257 -18.87 3.79 -23.85
N THR A 258 -18.42 3.17 -24.94
CA THR A 258 -17.30 2.24 -24.90
C THR A 258 -15.96 2.97 -24.95
N ALA A 259 -14.93 2.37 -24.35
CA ALA A 259 -13.57 2.91 -24.39
C ALA A 259 -13.07 3.11 -25.82
N SER A 260 -13.38 2.16 -26.72
CA SER A 260 -12.99 2.22 -28.13
C SER A 260 -13.65 3.37 -28.88
N GLU A 261 -14.93 3.66 -28.62
CA GLU A 261 -15.63 4.81 -29.21
C GLU A 261 -15.03 6.14 -28.76
N ILE A 262 -14.82 6.30 -27.46
CA ILE A 262 -14.28 7.53 -26.89
C ILE A 262 -12.85 7.77 -27.40
N LYS A 263 -12.00 6.73 -27.41
CA LYS A 263 -10.64 6.80 -27.97
C LYS A 263 -10.63 7.18 -29.45
N ARG A 264 -11.54 6.61 -30.26
CA ARG A 264 -11.70 7.00 -31.68
C ARG A 264 -12.10 8.47 -31.83
N ALA A 265 -13.04 8.95 -31.00
CA ALA A 265 -13.43 10.35 -31.01
C ALA A 265 -12.30 11.30 -30.56
N ILE A 266 -11.43 10.85 -29.65
CA ILE A 266 -10.20 11.58 -29.27
C ILE A 266 -9.28 11.75 -30.47
N LEU A 267 -8.96 10.65 -31.14
CA LEU A 267 -8.12 10.66 -32.33
C LEU A 267 -8.70 11.52 -33.46
N ALA A 268 -10.02 11.45 -33.68
CA ALA A 268 -10.69 12.18 -34.76
C ALA A 268 -10.69 13.72 -34.57
N GLY A 269 -10.53 14.23 -33.35
CA GLY A 269 -10.50 15.66 -33.08
C GLY A 269 -9.14 16.23 -32.69
N GLY A 270 -8.07 15.44 -32.80
CA GLY A 270 -6.69 15.90 -32.62
C GLY A 270 -6.02 16.24 -33.95
N SER A 271 -5.03 17.15 -33.92
CA SER A 271 -4.40 17.70 -35.13
C SER A 271 -3.28 16.82 -35.75
N GLY A 272 -3.17 15.54 -35.41
CA GLY A 272 -2.12 14.63 -35.92
C GLY A 272 -1.62 13.60 -34.90
N ASN A 273 -0.63 12.78 -35.31
CA ASN A 273 -0.07 11.60 -34.63
C ASN A 273 0.04 11.73 -33.09
N MET A 274 -0.99 11.27 -32.38
CA MET A 274 -1.02 11.13 -30.93
C MET A 274 -0.37 9.80 -30.52
N THR A 275 0.50 9.83 -29.51
CA THR A 275 1.09 8.60 -28.97
C THR A 275 0.06 7.79 -28.17
N PRO A 276 0.23 6.46 -28.01
CA PRO A 276 -0.68 5.64 -27.19
C PRO A 276 -0.83 6.16 -25.75
N LYS A 277 0.24 6.70 -25.17
CA LYS A 277 0.25 7.28 -23.82
C LYS A 277 -0.58 8.55 -23.73
N GLU A 278 -0.49 9.43 -24.73
CA GLU A 278 -1.30 10.65 -24.80
C GLU A 278 -2.79 10.33 -25.00
N LEU A 279 -3.09 9.37 -25.88
CA LEU A 279 -4.46 8.90 -26.09
C LEU A 279 -5.07 8.34 -24.81
N GLU A 280 -4.31 7.51 -24.08
CA GLU A 280 -4.75 6.98 -22.81
C GLU A 280 -4.95 8.10 -21.78
N ASN A 281 -4.03 9.06 -21.69
CA ASN A 281 -4.16 10.20 -20.78
C ASN A 281 -5.43 11.02 -21.07
N ASP A 282 -5.71 11.33 -22.33
CA ASP A 282 -6.89 12.10 -22.72
C ASP A 282 -8.18 11.30 -22.52
N PHE A 283 -8.14 9.99 -22.78
CA PHE A 283 -9.25 9.09 -22.46
C PHE A 283 -9.56 9.11 -20.96
N GLN A 284 -8.53 8.99 -20.11
CA GLN A 284 -8.68 9.04 -18.66
C GLN A 284 -9.20 10.41 -18.18
N LYS A 285 -8.83 11.53 -18.82
CA LYS A 285 -9.39 12.86 -18.51
C LYS A 285 -10.90 12.90 -18.78
N VAL A 286 -11.36 12.38 -19.92
CA VAL A 286 -12.80 12.32 -20.24
C VAL A 286 -13.54 11.46 -19.23
N MET A 287 -13.01 10.27 -18.92
CA MET A 287 -13.62 9.36 -17.94
C MET A 287 -13.67 9.95 -16.53
N ALA A 288 -12.60 10.64 -16.11
CA ALA A 288 -12.56 11.34 -14.83
C ALA A 288 -13.59 12.47 -14.76
N ASN A 289 -13.73 13.29 -15.81
CA ASN A 289 -14.73 14.35 -15.84
C ASN A 289 -16.16 13.80 -15.76
N ARG A 290 -16.46 12.73 -16.49
CA ARG A 290 -17.75 12.02 -16.41
C ARG A 290 -18.06 11.51 -15.02
N GLU A 291 -17.08 10.84 -14.40
CA GLU A 291 -17.21 10.31 -13.05
C GLU A 291 -17.49 11.44 -12.05
N MET A 292 -16.73 12.53 -12.10
CA MET A 292 -16.90 13.68 -11.22
C MET A 292 -18.28 14.33 -11.41
N ASN A 293 -18.71 14.59 -12.64
CA ASN A 293 -20.02 15.17 -12.93
C ASN A 293 -21.15 14.28 -12.41
N ARG A 294 -21.10 12.97 -12.69
CA ARG A 294 -22.09 12.01 -12.20
C ARG A 294 -22.16 12.00 -10.67
N ASN A 295 -21.01 12.01 -10.00
CA ASN A 295 -20.97 12.01 -8.53
C ASN A 295 -21.51 13.32 -7.96
N ILE A 296 -21.14 14.47 -8.53
CA ILE A 296 -21.65 15.79 -8.10
C ILE A 296 -23.16 15.87 -8.28
N GLU A 297 -23.70 15.43 -9.42
CA GLU A 297 -25.15 15.42 -9.63
C GLU A 297 -25.86 14.42 -8.71
N ARG A 298 -25.24 13.27 -8.42
CA ARG A 298 -25.76 12.33 -7.41
C ARG A 298 -25.86 12.98 -6.03
N LEU A 299 -24.84 13.70 -5.60
CA LEU A 299 -24.84 14.43 -4.33
C LEU A 299 -25.93 15.52 -4.29
N ARG A 300 -26.06 16.30 -5.37
CA ARG A 300 -27.14 17.31 -5.50
C ARG A 300 -28.52 16.70 -5.50
N GLY A 301 -28.69 15.54 -6.15
CA GLY A 301 -29.95 14.79 -6.17
C GLY A 301 -30.40 14.32 -4.79
N PHE A 302 -29.48 14.20 -3.82
CA PHE A 302 -29.79 13.94 -2.41
C PHE A 302 -30.06 15.20 -1.57
N GLY A 303 -30.12 16.37 -2.20
CA GLY A 303 -30.42 17.65 -1.53
C GLY A 303 -29.20 18.40 -1.00
N ALA A 304 -27.99 17.84 -1.11
CA ALA A 304 -26.77 18.52 -0.69
C ALA A 304 -26.40 19.69 -1.63
N LYS A 305 -25.92 20.79 -1.05
CA LYS A 305 -25.26 21.86 -1.83
C LYS A 305 -23.82 21.46 -2.08
N VAL A 306 -23.40 21.37 -3.35
CA VAL A 306 -22.07 20.85 -3.70
C VAL A 306 -21.21 21.89 -4.39
N GLN A 307 -20.01 22.12 -3.86
CA GLN A 307 -18.97 22.93 -4.49
C GLN A 307 -17.68 22.13 -4.66
N TYR A 308 -17.07 22.21 -5.84
CA TYR A 308 -15.74 21.67 -6.10
C TYR A 308 -14.72 22.80 -6.18
N HIS A 309 -13.57 22.61 -5.52
CA HIS A 309 -12.40 23.47 -5.64
C HIS A 309 -11.20 22.65 -6.11
N ARG A 310 -10.51 23.19 -7.12
CA ARG A 310 -9.21 22.67 -7.53
C ARG A 310 -8.15 23.21 -6.57
N VAL A 311 -7.57 22.34 -5.76
CA VAL A 311 -6.56 22.67 -4.75
C VAL A 311 -5.62 21.50 -4.56
N ASP A 312 -4.33 21.77 -4.43
CA ASP A 312 -3.40 20.78 -3.88
C ASP A 312 -3.41 20.88 -2.36
N ILE A 313 -3.95 19.88 -1.68
CA ILE A 313 -4.07 19.91 -0.22
C ILE A 313 -2.71 19.89 0.50
N ARG A 314 -1.63 19.58 -0.21
CA ARG A 314 -0.25 19.67 0.29
C ARG A 314 0.22 21.12 0.42
N ASP A 315 -0.42 22.05 -0.29
CA ASP A 315 -0.14 23.47 -0.18
C ASP A 315 -0.97 24.09 0.95
N ARG A 316 -0.29 24.46 2.03
CA ARG A 316 -0.90 25.07 3.21
C ARG A 316 -1.62 26.37 2.88
N SER A 317 -1.07 27.19 1.97
CA SER A 317 -1.65 28.49 1.65
C SER A 317 -2.91 28.33 0.80
N GLU A 318 -2.89 27.47 -0.23
CA GLU A 318 -4.08 27.22 -1.04
C GLU A 318 -5.24 26.65 -0.21
N VAL A 319 -4.95 25.74 0.72
CA VAL A 319 -5.96 25.18 1.64
C VAL A 319 -6.57 26.27 2.52
N ALA A 320 -5.74 27.14 3.13
CA ALA A 320 -6.22 28.22 3.98
C ALA A 320 -7.13 29.21 3.22
N ASP A 321 -6.74 29.58 2.01
CA ASP A 321 -7.50 30.50 1.15
C ASP A 321 -8.86 29.90 0.76
N VAL A 322 -8.88 28.64 0.33
CA VAL A 322 -10.12 27.95 -0.04
C VAL A 322 -11.06 27.81 1.15
N LEU A 323 -10.56 27.41 2.33
CA LEU A 323 -11.40 27.25 3.51
C LEU A 323 -11.91 28.60 4.04
N THR A 324 -11.14 29.68 3.91
CA THR A 324 -11.61 31.05 4.19
C THR A 324 -12.74 31.45 3.25
N SER A 325 -12.60 31.19 1.95
CA SER A 325 -13.66 31.43 0.96
C SER A 325 -14.94 30.64 1.26
N VAL A 326 -14.79 29.36 1.65
CA VAL A 326 -15.89 28.49 2.06
C VAL A 326 -16.62 29.07 3.27
N ARG A 327 -15.90 29.51 4.30
CA ARG A 327 -16.50 30.11 5.50
C ARG A 327 -17.29 31.37 5.18
N ASN A 328 -16.73 32.25 4.35
CA ASN A 328 -17.40 33.48 3.92
C ASN A 328 -18.71 33.21 3.16
N ARG A 329 -18.80 32.07 2.47
CA ARG A 329 -19.95 31.73 1.62
C ARG A 329 -21.03 30.91 2.35
N PHE A 330 -20.62 29.95 3.17
CA PHE A 330 -21.53 28.94 3.72
C PHE A 330 -21.59 28.92 5.25
N GLY A 331 -20.71 29.65 5.94
CA GLY A 331 -20.63 29.63 7.40
C GLY A 331 -19.55 28.70 7.94
N LYS A 332 -19.61 28.40 9.25
CA LYS A 332 -18.61 27.59 9.95
C LYS A 332 -18.49 26.20 9.34
N ILE A 333 -17.25 25.69 9.27
CA ILE A 333 -17.00 24.31 8.86
C ILE A 333 -17.29 23.40 10.06
N THR A 334 -18.00 22.31 9.85
CA THR A 334 -18.41 21.42 10.95
C THR A 334 -18.07 19.95 10.69
N GLY A 335 -17.65 19.60 9.48
CA GLY A 335 -17.19 18.25 9.16
C GLY A 335 -15.93 18.23 8.30
N LEU A 336 -15.09 17.21 8.52
CA LEU A 336 -13.92 16.94 7.70
C LEU A 336 -13.87 15.45 7.32
N ILE A 337 -13.85 15.14 6.03
CA ILE A 337 -13.58 13.81 5.49
C ILE A 337 -12.28 13.87 4.70
N HIS A 338 -11.25 13.18 5.18
CA HIS A 338 -9.97 13.11 4.49
C HIS A 338 -9.82 11.77 3.75
N GLY A 339 -10.17 11.78 2.46
CA GLY A 339 -10.11 10.62 1.58
C GLY A 339 -9.06 10.73 0.48
N ALA A 340 -8.25 11.80 0.47
CA ALA A 340 -7.15 11.95 -0.47
C ALA A 340 -6.07 10.88 -0.25
N GLY A 341 -5.46 10.43 -1.34
CA GLY A 341 -4.42 9.41 -1.33
C GLY A 341 -3.96 9.06 -2.73
N VAL A 342 -2.74 8.56 -2.82
CA VAL A 342 -2.13 8.01 -4.04
C VAL A 342 -1.36 6.75 -3.67
N LEU A 343 -1.07 5.90 -4.67
CA LEU A 343 -0.26 4.69 -4.53
C LEU A 343 0.97 4.79 -5.44
N GLU A 344 2.10 4.29 -4.96
CA GLU A 344 3.39 4.24 -5.67
C GLU A 344 4.07 2.89 -5.38
N ASP A 345 3.31 1.79 -5.53
CA ASP A 345 3.70 0.46 -5.08
C ASP A 345 5.05 0.02 -5.68
N ARG A 346 6.02 -0.24 -4.80
CA ARG A 346 7.40 -0.66 -5.08
C ARG A 346 7.99 -1.35 -3.86
N LEU A 347 8.82 -2.37 -4.10
CA LEU A 347 9.65 -2.98 -3.06
C LEU A 347 10.57 -1.93 -2.43
N ILE A 348 10.95 -2.15 -1.17
CA ILE A 348 11.72 -1.20 -0.38
C ILE A 348 12.98 -0.72 -1.12
N GLY A 349 13.75 -1.63 -1.72
CA GLY A 349 14.99 -1.32 -2.45
C GLY A 349 14.80 -0.53 -3.74
N ASP A 350 13.68 -0.75 -4.44
CA ASP A 350 13.37 -0.12 -5.73
C ASP A 350 12.64 1.22 -5.57
N LYS A 351 12.21 1.53 -4.37
CA LYS A 351 11.35 2.67 -4.09
C LYS A 351 12.18 3.94 -3.91
N THR A 352 11.82 4.98 -4.66
CA THR A 352 12.54 6.25 -4.59
C THR A 352 12.01 7.13 -3.47
N ILE A 353 12.86 8.04 -2.98
CA ILE A 353 12.50 9.04 -1.97
C ILE A 353 11.31 9.89 -2.45
N SER A 354 11.32 10.34 -3.71
CA SER A 354 10.21 11.14 -4.26
C SER A 354 8.90 10.36 -4.38
N GLN A 355 8.94 9.04 -4.58
CA GLN A 355 7.75 8.20 -4.56
C GLN A 355 7.16 8.12 -3.16
N PHE A 356 8.00 7.83 -2.17
CA PHE A 356 7.61 7.81 -0.76
C PHE A 356 6.99 9.15 -0.35
N GLU A 357 7.67 10.26 -0.62
CA GLU A 357 7.23 11.62 -0.30
C GLU A 357 5.86 11.93 -0.92
N ARG A 358 5.61 11.54 -2.18
CA ARG A 358 4.31 11.78 -2.83
C ARG A 358 3.15 11.09 -2.12
N VAL A 359 3.33 9.84 -1.69
CA VAL A 359 2.31 9.08 -0.95
C VAL A 359 2.12 9.67 0.44
N TYR A 360 3.21 9.87 1.16
CA TYR A 360 3.21 10.38 2.51
C TYR A 360 2.60 11.80 2.61
N ALA A 361 3.10 12.76 1.84
CA ALA A 361 2.65 14.15 1.89
C ALA A 361 1.18 14.31 1.50
N THR A 362 0.68 13.48 0.56
CA THR A 362 -0.74 13.51 0.17
C THR A 362 -1.66 13.14 1.34
N LYS A 363 -1.23 12.18 2.17
CA LYS A 363 -1.99 11.67 3.32
C LYS A 363 -1.79 12.53 4.56
N VAL A 364 -0.54 12.72 4.96
CA VAL A 364 -0.20 13.28 6.27
C VAL A 364 -0.14 14.80 6.23
N ASP A 365 0.65 15.38 5.33
CA ASP A 365 0.77 16.85 5.23
C ASP A 365 -0.54 17.47 4.75
N GLY A 366 -1.21 16.81 3.80
CA GLY A 366 -2.56 17.17 3.38
C GLY A 366 -3.56 17.21 4.54
N LEU A 367 -3.51 16.23 5.44
CA LEU A 367 -4.34 16.22 6.65
C LEU A 367 -3.95 17.34 7.62
N ARG A 368 -2.65 17.53 7.89
CA ARG A 368 -2.16 18.59 8.80
C ARG A 368 -2.58 19.97 8.33
N ASN A 369 -2.50 20.24 7.04
CA ASN A 369 -2.96 21.50 6.45
C ASN A 369 -4.46 21.71 6.67
N LEU A 370 -5.27 20.66 6.48
CA LEU A 370 -6.72 20.71 6.73
C LEU A 370 -7.05 20.90 8.21
N LEU A 371 -6.38 20.18 9.11
CA LEU A 371 -6.58 20.31 10.56
C LEU A 371 -6.17 21.70 11.07
N SER A 372 -5.02 22.21 10.61
CA SER A 372 -4.56 23.57 10.94
C SER A 372 -5.53 24.62 10.41
N ALA A 373 -5.96 24.47 9.16
CA ALA A 373 -6.90 25.40 8.57
C ALA A 373 -8.29 25.35 9.23
N THR A 374 -8.67 24.24 9.87
CA THR A 374 -9.94 24.05 10.61
C THR A 374 -9.79 24.14 12.13
N GLU A 375 -8.66 24.64 12.62
CA GLU A 375 -8.44 24.93 14.05
C GLU A 375 -9.48 25.91 14.64
N PRO A 376 -9.90 26.98 13.93
CA PRO A 376 -10.92 27.90 14.45
C PRO A 376 -12.35 27.36 14.42
N ASP A 377 -12.57 26.15 13.89
CA ASP A 377 -13.90 25.60 13.69
C ASP A 377 -14.27 24.55 14.75
N ASP A 378 -15.53 24.63 15.19
CA ASP A 378 -16.17 23.67 16.09
C ASP A 378 -16.62 22.42 15.30
N LEU A 379 -15.65 21.60 14.88
CA LEU A 379 -15.93 20.38 14.12
C LEU A 379 -16.77 19.39 14.92
N LYS A 380 -17.89 18.94 14.35
CA LYS A 380 -18.75 17.87 14.86
C LYS A 380 -18.19 16.48 14.50
N MET A 381 -17.53 16.35 13.34
CA MET A 381 -16.93 15.10 12.92
C MET A 381 -15.64 15.25 12.09
N ILE A 382 -14.73 14.29 12.27
CA ILE A 382 -13.53 14.09 11.46
C ILE A 382 -13.47 12.60 11.07
N ALA A 383 -13.43 12.31 9.78
CA ALA A 383 -13.32 10.96 9.26
C ALA A 383 -12.09 10.86 8.36
N LEU A 384 -11.14 10.00 8.71
CA LEU A 384 -9.88 9.83 8.00
C LEU A 384 -9.85 8.46 7.34
N PHE A 385 -9.54 8.42 6.05
CA PHE A 385 -9.46 7.16 5.32
C PHE A 385 -8.02 6.66 5.40
N SER A 386 -7.84 5.72 6.32
CA SER A 386 -6.64 4.93 6.48
C SER A 386 -6.73 3.65 5.64
N SER A 387 -5.83 2.70 5.86
CA SER A 387 -5.78 1.41 5.16
C SER A 387 -5.49 0.27 6.12
N SER A 388 -6.03 -0.92 5.85
CA SER A 388 -5.60 -2.13 6.54
C SER A 388 -4.09 -2.40 6.39
N THR A 389 -3.47 -1.89 5.32
CA THR A 389 -2.00 -1.88 5.14
C THR A 389 -1.25 -1.22 6.29
N ALA A 390 -1.84 -0.21 6.97
CA ALA A 390 -1.23 0.37 8.17
C ALA A 390 -1.13 -0.69 9.28
N ARG A 391 -2.25 -1.37 9.57
CA ARG A 391 -2.33 -2.39 10.64
C ARG A 391 -1.45 -3.61 10.38
N PHE A 392 -1.40 -4.09 9.13
CA PHE A 392 -0.82 -5.40 8.83
C PHE A 392 0.49 -5.35 8.03
N GLY A 393 0.84 -4.19 7.45
CA GLY A 393 1.88 -4.11 6.42
C GLY A 393 1.43 -4.77 5.11
N ARG A 394 2.12 -4.45 4.01
CA ARG A 394 1.94 -5.14 2.72
C ARG A 394 3.19 -4.98 1.86
N LYS A 395 3.63 -6.08 1.25
CA LYS A 395 4.71 -6.10 0.26
C LYS A 395 4.47 -5.04 -0.82
N GLY A 396 5.48 -4.21 -1.05
CA GLY A 396 5.47 -3.13 -2.03
C GLY A 396 4.82 -1.82 -1.56
N GLN A 397 4.32 -1.74 -0.32
CA GLN A 397 3.51 -0.61 0.17
C GLN A 397 4.07 0.05 1.44
N ILE A 398 5.39 0.12 1.59
CA ILE A 398 6.02 0.65 2.81
C ILE A 398 5.65 2.11 3.12
N ASP A 399 5.62 2.98 2.11
CA ASP A 399 5.21 4.39 2.27
C ASP A 399 3.73 4.50 2.63
N TYR A 400 2.88 3.68 2.01
CA TYR A 400 1.46 3.65 2.27
C TYR A 400 1.17 3.13 3.68
N ALA A 401 1.90 2.11 4.16
CA ALA A 401 1.83 1.64 5.54
C ALA A 401 2.21 2.75 6.53
N VAL A 402 3.36 3.41 6.30
CA VAL A 402 3.87 4.49 7.14
C VAL A 402 2.90 5.67 7.18
N ALA A 403 2.42 6.13 6.04
CA ALA A 403 1.54 7.30 5.94
C ALA A 403 0.18 7.07 6.63
N ASN A 404 -0.41 5.89 6.44
CA ASN A 404 -1.70 5.56 7.05
C ASN A 404 -1.57 5.28 8.56
N GLU A 405 -0.45 4.72 9.02
CA GLU A 405 -0.20 4.55 10.46
C GLU A 405 0.02 5.90 11.16
N ALA A 406 0.78 6.82 10.56
CA ALA A 406 0.91 8.19 11.07
C ALA A 406 -0.46 8.90 11.11
N LEU A 407 -1.29 8.72 10.07
CA LEU A 407 -2.66 9.24 10.03
C LEU A 407 -3.52 8.66 11.16
N ASN A 408 -3.41 7.36 11.49
CA ASN A 408 -4.13 6.76 12.62
C ASN A 408 -3.75 7.44 13.94
N LYS A 409 -2.47 7.71 14.17
CA LYS A 409 -2.02 8.34 15.42
C LYS A 409 -2.39 9.82 15.49
N ILE A 410 -2.38 10.53 14.36
CA ILE A 410 -2.91 11.90 14.28
C ILE A 410 -4.41 11.89 14.60
N ALA A 411 -5.16 10.87 14.19
CA ALA A 411 -6.56 10.72 14.55
C ALA A 411 -6.77 10.59 16.06
N GLN A 412 -5.96 9.75 16.72
CA GLN A 412 -6.00 9.55 18.17
C GLN A 412 -5.72 10.87 18.91
N ASP A 413 -4.64 11.55 18.51
CA ASP A 413 -4.27 12.85 19.08
C ASP A 413 -5.36 13.91 18.86
N THR A 414 -5.95 13.94 17.67
CA THR A 414 -7.04 14.86 17.33
C THR A 414 -8.30 14.58 18.15
N ALA A 415 -8.67 13.31 18.33
CA ALA A 415 -9.81 12.91 19.15
C ALA A 415 -9.64 13.35 20.61
N ARG A 416 -8.43 13.19 21.16
CA ARG A 416 -8.06 13.64 22.50
C ARG A 416 -8.15 15.17 22.63
N LYS A 417 -7.65 15.92 21.64
CA LYS A 417 -7.69 17.39 21.62
C LYS A 417 -9.09 17.95 21.37
N ARG A 418 -9.97 17.18 20.74
CA ARG A 418 -11.36 17.58 20.38
C ARG A 418 -12.37 16.54 20.88
N PRO A 419 -12.58 16.38 22.20
CA PRO A 419 -13.44 15.32 22.76
C PRO A 419 -14.91 15.42 22.36
N GLU A 420 -15.38 16.60 21.96
CA GLU A 420 -16.74 16.81 21.45
C GLU A 420 -16.89 16.48 19.95
N CYS A 421 -15.77 16.37 19.22
CA CYS A 421 -15.75 16.00 17.82
C CYS A 421 -15.68 14.48 17.67
N ARG A 422 -16.61 13.88 16.91
CA ARG A 422 -16.51 12.47 16.53
C ARG A 422 -15.37 12.29 15.53
N THR A 423 -14.23 11.81 16.01
CA THR A 423 -13.05 11.50 15.18
C THR A 423 -12.94 10.00 14.95
N VAL A 424 -12.77 9.58 13.70
CA VAL A 424 -12.56 8.17 13.32
C VAL A 424 -11.54 8.05 12.20
N ALA A 425 -10.58 7.14 12.34
CA ALA A 425 -9.69 6.67 11.30
C ALA A 425 -10.10 5.25 10.88
N VAL A 426 -10.59 5.13 9.64
CA VAL A 426 -11.08 3.87 9.10
C VAL A 426 -10.00 3.24 8.24
N ASN A 427 -9.41 2.15 8.75
CA ASN A 427 -8.44 1.32 8.06
C ASN A 427 -9.18 0.39 7.10
N TRP A 428 -9.43 0.89 5.88
CA TRP A 428 -10.16 0.16 4.86
C TRP A 428 -9.31 -0.96 4.25
N GLY A 429 -9.91 -2.14 4.14
CA GLY A 429 -9.49 -3.18 3.22
C GLY A 429 -9.77 -2.81 1.76
N PRO A 430 -9.46 -3.70 0.81
CA PRO A 430 -9.65 -3.42 -0.61
C PRO A 430 -11.14 -3.28 -0.95
N TRP A 431 -11.51 -2.22 -1.67
CA TRP A 431 -12.88 -2.01 -2.15
C TRP A 431 -13.06 -2.58 -3.55
N ASP A 432 -14.29 -2.96 -3.92
CA ASP A 432 -14.64 -3.22 -5.31
C ASP A 432 -14.76 -1.89 -6.09
N GLY A 433 -13.60 -1.37 -6.50
CA GLY A 433 -13.43 -0.12 -7.23
C GLY A 433 -12.54 0.89 -6.51
N GLY A 434 -12.41 2.10 -7.09
CA GLY A 434 -11.46 3.09 -6.59
C GLY A 434 -10.03 2.73 -6.98
N MET A 435 -9.18 2.47 -5.99
CA MET A 435 -7.77 2.08 -6.21
C MET A 435 -7.62 0.63 -6.68
N VAL A 436 -8.61 -0.23 -6.42
CA VAL A 436 -8.64 -1.61 -6.95
C VAL A 436 -9.24 -1.57 -8.35
N THR A 437 -8.40 -1.83 -9.34
CA THR A 437 -8.82 -1.99 -10.74
C THR A 437 -9.26 -3.42 -11.00
N ASP A 438 -9.98 -3.67 -12.10
CA ASP A 438 -10.40 -5.03 -12.48
C ASP A 438 -9.21 -5.99 -12.63
N ALA A 439 -8.03 -5.48 -12.99
CA ALA A 439 -6.79 -6.26 -13.08
C ALA A 439 -6.26 -6.74 -11.73
N LEU A 440 -6.59 -6.05 -10.63
CA LEU A 440 -6.13 -6.39 -9.27
C LEU A 440 -7.09 -7.33 -8.53
N LYS A 441 -8.35 -7.45 -8.97
CA LYS A 441 -9.36 -8.30 -8.31
C LYS A 441 -8.93 -9.77 -8.18
N PRO A 442 -8.34 -10.42 -9.22
CA PRO A 442 -7.91 -11.80 -9.10
C PRO A 442 -6.83 -12.00 -8.02
N LEU A 443 -5.93 -11.03 -7.85
CA LEU A 443 -4.86 -11.10 -6.85
C LEU A 443 -5.43 -11.15 -5.43
N PHE A 444 -6.38 -10.26 -5.10
CA PHE A 444 -7.04 -10.27 -3.79
C PHE A 444 -7.79 -11.58 -3.53
N LYS A 445 -8.43 -12.15 -4.55
CA LYS A 445 -9.11 -13.45 -4.44
C LYS A 445 -8.13 -14.58 -4.14
N VAL A 446 -6.94 -14.59 -4.75
CA VAL A 446 -5.88 -15.58 -4.48
C VAL A 446 -5.33 -15.42 -3.06
N GLU A 447 -5.19 -14.17 -2.58
CA GLU A 447 -4.75 -13.87 -1.22
C GLU A 447 -5.82 -14.16 -0.14
N GLY A 448 -7.03 -14.61 -0.53
CA GLY A 448 -8.14 -14.86 0.40
C GLY A 448 -8.76 -13.58 0.97
N ILE A 449 -8.57 -12.45 0.30
CA ILE A 449 -9.03 -11.13 0.74
C ILE A 449 -10.28 -10.75 -0.06
N ASP A 450 -11.42 -10.70 0.61
CA ASP A 450 -12.66 -10.27 0.00
C ASP A 450 -12.69 -8.74 -0.21
N LEU A 451 -13.31 -8.34 -1.32
CA LEU A 451 -13.49 -6.93 -1.67
C LEU A 451 -14.72 -6.35 -0.96
N ILE A 452 -14.57 -5.15 -0.41
CA ILE A 452 -15.66 -4.38 0.19
C ILE A 452 -16.53 -3.79 -0.92
N GLY A 453 -17.79 -4.23 -0.98
CA GLY A 453 -18.78 -3.65 -1.89
C GLY A 453 -19.06 -2.18 -1.56
N LYS A 454 -19.20 -1.33 -2.58
CA LYS A 454 -19.36 0.13 -2.42
C LYS A 454 -20.50 0.53 -1.46
N ALA A 455 -21.67 -0.06 -1.63
CA ALA A 455 -22.83 0.22 -0.77
C ALA A 455 -22.63 -0.30 0.65
N ALA A 456 -21.98 -1.46 0.82
CA ALA A 456 -21.72 -2.04 2.13
C ALA A 456 -20.71 -1.21 2.92
N GLY A 457 -19.60 -0.79 2.29
CA GLY A 457 -18.62 0.09 2.92
C GLY A 457 -19.21 1.46 3.27
N ALA A 458 -20.07 2.01 2.42
CA ALA A 458 -20.79 3.25 2.72
C ALA A 458 -21.78 3.10 3.87
N GLY A 459 -22.52 1.99 3.94
CA GLY A 459 -23.40 1.67 5.07
C GLY A 459 -22.62 1.52 6.37
N TYR A 460 -21.52 0.75 6.36
CA TYR A 460 -20.64 0.59 7.53
C TYR A 460 -20.15 1.94 8.03
N PHE A 461 -19.67 2.81 7.13
CA PHE A 461 -19.18 4.13 7.51
C PHE A 461 -20.24 4.95 8.25
N MET A 462 -21.49 4.93 7.76
CA MET A 462 -22.59 5.65 8.39
C MET A 462 -22.93 5.08 9.77
N ASP A 463 -22.93 3.76 9.91
CA ASP A 463 -23.16 3.08 11.19
C ASP A 463 -22.03 3.36 12.19
N GLU A 464 -20.78 3.35 11.75
CA GLU A 464 -19.59 3.65 12.57
C GLU A 464 -19.58 5.11 13.04
N LEU A 465 -19.92 6.03 12.14
CA LEU A 465 -19.98 7.45 12.46
C LEU A 465 -21.05 7.71 13.52
N ALA A 466 -22.23 7.09 13.38
CA ALA A 466 -23.37 7.26 14.26
C ALA A 466 -23.28 6.49 15.59
N SER A 467 -22.77 5.26 15.57
CA SER A 467 -22.86 4.33 16.71
C SER A 467 -21.54 3.96 17.36
N GLY A 468 -20.41 4.30 16.72
CA GLY A 468 -19.10 4.01 17.27
C GLY A 468 -18.95 4.63 18.66
N SER A 469 -18.34 3.90 19.59
CA SER A 469 -17.95 4.47 20.88
C SER A 469 -17.09 5.72 20.60
N LYS A 470 -17.35 6.84 21.30
CA LYS A 470 -16.48 8.03 21.20
C LYS A 470 -15.01 7.70 21.48
N SER A 471 -14.73 6.61 22.20
CA SER A 471 -13.37 6.12 22.47
C SER A 471 -12.73 5.34 21.33
N ALA A 472 -13.51 4.77 20.40
CA ALA A 472 -13.00 3.96 19.31
C ALA A 472 -12.65 4.86 18.12
N VAL A 473 -11.39 5.30 18.06
CA VAL A 473 -10.90 6.17 17.00
C VAL A 473 -10.36 5.37 15.83
N GLU A 474 -9.56 4.33 16.08
CA GLU A 474 -8.94 3.51 15.04
C GLU A 474 -9.75 2.21 14.82
N VAL A 475 -10.33 2.07 13.63
CA VAL A 475 -11.15 0.90 13.26
C VAL A 475 -10.63 0.24 12.00
N VAL A 476 -10.76 -1.07 11.89
CA VAL A 476 -10.38 -1.89 10.72
C VAL A 476 -11.61 -2.53 10.11
N VAL A 477 -11.74 -2.38 8.79
CA VAL A 477 -12.88 -2.88 8.00
C VAL A 477 -12.33 -3.69 6.83
N MET A 478 -12.75 -4.95 6.72
CA MET A 478 -12.36 -5.86 5.63
C MET A 478 -13.61 -6.43 4.96
N GLY A 479 -13.49 -6.89 3.71
CA GLY A 479 -14.50 -7.76 3.13
C GLY A 479 -14.43 -9.15 3.77
N GLY A 480 -15.57 -9.83 3.90
CA GLY A 480 -15.63 -11.17 4.48
C GLY A 480 -15.52 -11.20 6.01
N ALA A 481 -15.53 -12.40 6.59
CA ALA A 481 -15.28 -12.58 8.02
C ALA A 481 -13.77 -12.47 8.28
N LEU A 482 -13.39 -11.66 9.27
CA LEU A 482 -12.06 -11.73 9.86
C LEU A 482 -12.06 -12.93 10.82
N GLU A 483 -11.21 -13.92 10.57
CA GLU A 483 -10.95 -14.98 11.56
C GLU A 483 -10.33 -14.35 12.82
N GLU A 484 -10.42 -15.02 13.97
CA GLU A 484 -9.87 -14.58 15.26
C GLU A 484 -8.32 -14.58 15.24
N GLY A 485 -7.73 -13.69 14.43
CA GLY A 485 -6.30 -13.61 14.15
C GLY A 485 -5.90 -12.45 13.22
N GLY A 486 -6.85 -11.89 12.44
CA GLY A 486 -6.58 -10.86 11.43
C GLY A 486 -6.77 -11.41 10.02
N PHE A 487 -6.05 -10.90 9.02
CA PHE A 487 -5.96 -11.57 7.70
C PHE A 487 -5.76 -13.08 7.89
N PRO A 488 -6.33 -13.96 7.04
CA PRO A 488 -6.28 -15.42 7.23
C PRO A 488 -4.89 -15.87 7.69
N ASP A 489 -4.87 -16.63 8.80
CA ASP A 489 -3.75 -16.96 9.70
C ASP A 489 -2.55 -17.69 9.07
N ALA A 490 -2.38 -17.66 7.75
CA ALA A 490 -1.24 -18.25 7.07
C ALA A 490 0.10 -17.51 7.33
N ILE A 491 0.14 -16.42 8.11
CA ILE A 491 1.35 -15.55 8.20
C ILE A 491 1.76 -15.17 9.65
N LEU A 492 0.93 -15.34 10.68
CA LEU A 492 1.23 -14.75 12.01
C LEU A 492 1.29 -15.72 13.20
N GLU A 493 0.89 -16.98 13.07
CA GLU A 493 1.13 -17.97 14.11
C GLU A 493 2.36 -18.84 13.78
N ASP A 494 3.26 -18.96 14.75
CA ASP A 494 4.53 -19.69 14.73
C ASP A 494 5.69 -19.05 13.92
N SER A 495 6.09 -17.85 14.33
CA SER A 495 7.44 -17.32 14.10
C SER A 495 8.47 -18.00 15.02
N THR A 496 8.63 -19.32 14.85
CA THR A 496 9.87 -20.00 15.20
C THR A 496 10.80 -19.92 13.99
N PRO A 497 12.03 -19.40 14.12
CA PRO A 497 12.98 -19.40 13.02
C PRO A 497 13.31 -20.85 12.69
N ASN A 498 12.82 -21.35 11.56
CA ASN A 498 13.15 -22.69 11.08
C ASN A 498 14.65 -22.71 10.76
N PRO A 499 15.49 -23.41 11.53
CA PRO A 499 16.91 -23.53 11.23
C PRO A 499 17.07 -24.57 10.12
N LEU A 500 17.89 -24.24 9.13
CA LEU A 500 18.33 -25.10 8.02
C LEU A 500 17.39 -25.23 6.81
N SER A 501 17.57 -24.30 5.87
CA SER A 501 17.74 -24.67 4.46
C SER A 501 18.88 -23.88 3.85
N THR A 502 20.10 -24.18 4.30
CA THR A 502 21.33 -23.76 3.62
C THR A 502 21.50 -24.57 2.35
N LYS A 503 21.02 -24.04 1.23
CA LYS A 503 21.67 -24.25 -0.06
C LYS A 503 21.75 -22.90 -0.78
N THR A 504 22.97 -22.39 -0.84
CA THR A 504 23.42 -21.39 -1.81
C THR A 504 22.91 -21.77 -3.21
N ALA A 505 22.00 -20.97 -3.77
CA ALA A 505 21.50 -21.15 -5.14
C ALA A 505 22.39 -20.37 -6.11
N ASP A 506 23.01 -21.08 -7.04
CA ASP A 506 23.56 -20.47 -8.25
C ASP A 506 22.41 -20.02 -9.20
N PRO A 507 22.67 -19.07 -10.12
CA PRO A 507 21.64 -18.28 -10.81
C PRO A 507 21.04 -18.97 -12.05
N MET A 508 19.72 -18.83 -12.25
CA MET A 508 18.90 -19.13 -13.45
C MET A 508 19.51 -20.04 -14.53
N ASP A 509 19.01 -21.27 -14.63
CA ASP A 509 19.42 -22.21 -15.68
C ASP A 509 18.70 -21.95 -17.02
N ALA A 510 19.38 -22.24 -18.13
CA ALA A 510 18.72 -22.37 -19.43
C ALA A 510 17.69 -23.52 -19.40
N SER A 511 16.43 -23.21 -19.71
CA SER A 511 15.36 -24.18 -19.88
C SER A 511 15.36 -24.73 -21.32
N PHE A 512 15.44 -23.84 -22.31
CA PHE A 512 15.66 -24.20 -23.71
C PHE A 512 16.15 -23.00 -24.52
N GLU A 513 16.66 -23.29 -25.70
CA GLU A 513 17.14 -22.30 -26.67
C GLU A 513 16.40 -22.47 -27.99
N LEU A 514 16.25 -21.38 -28.73
CA LEU A 514 15.63 -21.39 -30.05
C LEU A 514 16.26 -20.36 -30.98
N ASP A 515 16.38 -20.72 -32.25
CA ASP A 515 16.79 -19.79 -33.29
C ASP A 515 15.55 -19.20 -33.95
N LEU A 516 15.41 -17.88 -33.83
CA LEU A 516 14.36 -17.08 -34.42
C LEU A 516 14.82 -16.56 -35.79
N SER A 517 14.06 -16.87 -36.83
CA SER A 517 14.17 -16.27 -38.17
C SER A 517 12.80 -16.07 -38.78
N ILE A 518 12.69 -15.12 -39.72
CA ILE A 518 11.43 -14.81 -40.40
C ILE A 518 10.92 -16.03 -41.21
N ASP A 519 11.83 -16.86 -41.74
CA ASP A 519 11.46 -18.07 -42.48
C ASP A 519 10.91 -19.18 -41.59
N ARG A 520 11.43 -19.31 -40.36
CA ARG A 520 11.02 -20.36 -39.42
C ARG A 520 9.74 -20.00 -38.66
N TYR A 521 9.45 -18.71 -38.50
CA TYR A 521 8.28 -18.22 -37.79
C TYR A 521 7.48 -17.27 -38.70
N PRO A 522 6.60 -17.79 -39.57
CA PRO A 522 5.84 -16.99 -40.53
C PRO A 522 5.03 -15.84 -39.92
N ILE A 523 4.61 -15.98 -38.65
CA ILE A 523 3.92 -14.92 -37.89
C ILE A 523 4.71 -13.60 -37.83
N LEU A 524 6.05 -13.65 -37.94
CA LEU A 524 6.90 -12.46 -37.99
C LEU A 524 6.75 -11.67 -39.31
N LYS A 525 6.26 -12.32 -40.38
CA LYS A 525 5.93 -11.64 -41.64
C LYS A 525 4.70 -10.75 -41.49
N ASP A 526 3.78 -11.15 -40.62
CA ASP A 526 2.50 -10.48 -40.40
C ASP A 526 2.55 -9.50 -39.21
N HIS A 527 3.50 -9.65 -38.29
CA HIS A 527 3.68 -8.77 -37.13
C HIS A 527 4.84 -7.78 -37.34
N VAL A 528 4.57 -6.73 -38.13
CA VAL A 528 5.54 -5.71 -38.54
C VAL A 528 5.23 -4.36 -37.90
N MET A 529 6.23 -3.72 -37.28
CA MET A 529 6.13 -2.37 -36.73
C MET A 529 7.21 -1.48 -37.34
N ASN A 530 6.81 -0.32 -37.87
CA ASN A 530 7.70 0.63 -38.56
C ASN A 530 8.57 -0.05 -39.65
N GLY A 531 7.96 -0.96 -40.41
CA GLY A 531 8.61 -1.68 -41.51
C GLY A 531 9.58 -2.80 -41.11
N ASN A 532 9.72 -3.11 -39.81
CA ASN A 532 10.54 -4.22 -39.33
C ASN A 532 9.68 -5.30 -38.68
N ALA A 533 10.01 -6.58 -38.89
CA ALA A 533 9.37 -7.68 -38.18
C ALA A 533 9.72 -7.61 -36.70
N VAL A 534 8.74 -7.74 -35.81
CA VAL A 534 8.96 -7.69 -34.36
C VAL A 534 8.32 -8.91 -33.71
N LEU A 535 9.00 -9.53 -32.75
CA LEU A 535 8.44 -10.64 -32.00
C LEU A 535 7.21 -10.18 -31.18
N PRO A 536 6.03 -10.79 -31.38
CA PRO A 536 4.84 -10.45 -30.59
C PRO A 536 5.01 -10.76 -29.11
N ALA A 537 4.47 -9.91 -28.23
CA ALA A 537 4.46 -10.16 -26.79
C ALA A 537 3.76 -11.48 -26.42
N ALA A 538 2.73 -11.88 -27.17
CA ALA A 538 2.04 -13.15 -26.97
C ALA A 538 2.98 -14.36 -27.10
N MET A 539 3.93 -14.32 -28.05
CA MET A 539 4.94 -15.38 -28.18
C MET A 539 5.96 -15.35 -27.04
N MET A 540 6.33 -14.16 -26.57
CA MET A 540 7.22 -14.03 -25.42
C MET A 540 6.60 -14.65 -24.16
N ILE A 541 5.32 -14.36 -23.90
CA ILE A 541 4.57 -14.92 -22.76
C ILE A 541 4.50 -16.45 -22.86
N GLU A 542 4.15 -16.98 -24.03
CA GLU A 542 4.09 -18.42 -24.29
C GLU A 542 5.45 -19.08 -24.00
N TRP A 543 6.56 -18.53 -24.52
CA TRP A 543 7.88 -19.12 -24.31
C TRP A 543 8.37 -19.03 -22.87
N LEU A 544 8.06 -17.96 -22.15
CA LEU A 544 8.31 -17.84 -20.71
C LEU A 544 7.54 -18.95 -19.95
N ALA A 545 6.26 -19.18 -20.27
CA ALA A 545 5.47 -20.25 -19.69
C ALA A 545 6.02 -21.66 -19.99
N HIS A 546 6.44 -21.93 -21.24
CA HIS A 546 7.12 -23.19 -21.58
C HIS A 546 8.45 -23.35 -20.85
N GLY A 547 9.17 -22.25 -20.61
CA GLY A 547 10.42 -22.23 -19.87
C GLY A 547 10.23 -22.74 -18.44
N ALA A 548 9.17 -22.25 -17.79
CA ALA A 548 8.74 -22.68 -16.48
C ALA A 548 8.33 -24.17 -16.45
N LEU A 549 7.47 -24.59 -17.37
CA LEU A 549 6.92 -25.95 -17.41
C LEU A 549 7.98 -27.02 -17.70
N ARG A 550 8.94 -26.75 -18.59
CA ARG A 550 10.01 -27.71 -18.91
C ARG A 550 10.92 -28.01 -17.73
N LYS A 551 11.19 -27.00 -16.88
CA LYS A 551 11.98 -27.18 -15.65
C LYS A 551 11.16 -27.77 -14.51
N ASN A 552 9.83 -27.82 -14.62
CA ASN A 552 8.92 -28.33 -13.60
C ASN A 552 7.87 -29.29 -14.19
N PRO A 553 8.29 -30.51 -14.62
CA PRO A 553 7.36 -31.50 -15.16
C PRO A 553 6.28 -31.89 -14.13
N GLY A 554 5.04 -32.05 -14.59
CA GLY A 554 3.90 -32.41 -13.73
C GLY A 554 3.15 -31.22 -13.13
N TYR A 555 3.60 -30.00 -13.38
CA TYR A 555 2.85 -28.79 -13.06
C TYR A 555 2.08 -28.25 -14.27
N HIS A 556 1.01 -27.50 -14.00
CA HIS A 556 0.17 -26.83 -14.98
C HIS A 556 0.37 -25.32 -14.91
N PHE A 557 0.42 -24.65 -16.06
CA PHE A 557 0.47 -23.20 -16.14
C PHE A 557 -0.88 -22.60 -15.75
N VAL A 558 -0.87 -21.62 -14.85
CA VAL A 558 -2.07 -20.95 -14.34
C VAL A 558 -2.13 -19.49 -14.80
N GLY A 559 -0.99 -18.82 -14.91
CA GLY A 559 -0.93 -17.41 -15.28
C GLY A 559 0.48 -16.84 -15.16
N PHE A 560 0.60 -15.51 -15.26
CA PHE A 560 1.85 -14.79 -15.09
C PHE A 560 1.61 -13.50 -14.30
N ASN A 561 2.59 -13.14 -13.49
CA ASN A 561 2.72 -11.83 -12.87
C ASN A 561 3.94 -11.11 -13.43
N ASP A 562 3.95 -9.78 -13.31
CA ASP A 562 5.12 -8.94 -13.60
C ASP A 562 5.76 -9.15 -14.99
N PHE A 563 4.94 -9.43 -16.02
CA PHE A 563 5.46 -9.49 -17.38
C PHE A 563 5.99 -8.12 -17.81
N ARG A 564 7.30 -8.04 -18.09
CA ARG A 564 7.98 -6.82 -18.53
C ARG A 564 8.77 -7.11 -19.80
N VAL A 565 8.63 -6.24 -20.79
CA VAL A 565 9.47 -6.22 -21.99
C VAL A 565 10.47 -5.08 -21.84
N PHE A 566 11.75 -5.43 -21.70
CA PHE A 566 12.84 -4.45 -21.58
C PHE A 566 13.36 -4.02 -22.95
N LYS A 567 13.41 -4.97 -23.89
CA LYS A 567 13.90 -4.72 -25.25
C LYS A 567 13.13 -5.61 -26.24
N GLY A 568 12.47 -4.99 -27.21
CA GLY A 568 11.83 -5.74 -28.30
C GLY A 568 12.85 -6.56 -29.11
N VAL A 569 12.43 -7.73 -29.58
CA VAL A 569 13.21 -8.54 -30.54
C VAL A 569 12.78 -8.12 -31.94
N ILE A 570 13.63 -7.36 -32.63
CA ILE A 570 13.37 -6.83 -33.97
C ILE A 570 14.20 -7.64 -34.98
N MET A 571 13.56 -8.11 -36.05
CA MET A 571 14.13 -8.95 -37.09
C MET A 571 14.16 -8.21 -38.43
N LYS A 572 15.31 -8.21 -39.10
CA LYS A 572 15.46 -7.82 -40.51
C LYS A 572 15.45 -9.05 -41.41
N ASN A 573 15.28 -8.81 -42.71
CA ASN A 573 15.22 -9.89 -43.69
C ASN A 573 16.56 -10.63 -43.76
N GLY A 574 16.56 -11.93 -43.48
CA GLY A 574 17.77 -12.77 -43.38
C GLY A 574 18.42 -12.83 -41.99
N ASP A 575 17.88 -12.14 -40.98
CA ASP A 575 18.42 -12.20 -39.60
C ASP A 575 18.14 -13.56 -38.93
N LEU A 576 19.11 -14.01 -38.14
CA LEU A 576 18.99 -15.12 -37.20
C LEU A 576 19.28 -14.61 -35.79
N GLN A 577 18.29 -14.71 -34.89
CA GLN A 577 18.47 -14.40 -33.47
C GLN A 577 18.37 -15.66 -32.62
N HIS A 578 19.42 -15.98 -31.90
CA HIS A 578 19.45 -17.05 -30.92
C HIS A 578 18.89 -16.52 -29.60
N LEU A 579 17.78 -17.09 -29.17
CA LEU A 579 17.12 -16.74 -27.91
C LEU A 579 17.28 -17.87 -26.91
N ARG A 580 17.72 -17.52 -25.70
CA ARG A 580 17.78 -18.42 -24.54
C ARG A 580 16.64 -18.09 -23.59
N ILE A 581 15.86 -19.10 -23.26
CA ILE A 581 14.82 -19.03 -22.23
C ILE A 581 15.42 -19.62 -20.97
N THR A 582 15.52 -18.81 -19.90
CA THR A 582 15.99 -19.26 -18.59
C THR A 582 14.84 -19.30 -17.60
N ALA A 583 14.94 -20.19 -16.61
CA ALA A 583 13.97 -20.28 -15.54
C ALA A 583 14.73 -20.42 -14.21
N GLY A 584 14.27 -19.70 -13.18
CA GLY A 584 14.79 -19.78 -11.82
C GLY A 584 14.32 -21.04 -11.10
N HIS A 585 14.39 -21.02 -9.77
CA HIS A 585 13.80 -22.08 -8.96
C HIS A 585 12.32 -21.83 -8.74
N LEU A 586 11.55 -22.92 -8.61
CA LEU A 586 10.15 -22.85 -8.20
C LEU A 586 10.09 -22.34 -6.75
N SER A 587 9.51 -21.16 -6.56
CA SER A 587 9.25 -20.56 -5.27
C SER A 587 7.78 -20.70 -4.91
N ALA A 588 7.49 -21.19 -3.72
CA ALA A 588 6.16 -21.10 -3.13
C ALA A 588 6.06 -19.77 -2.37
N ASP A 589 5.19 -18.88 -2.82
CA ASP A 589 4.84 -17.63 -2.14
C ASP A 589 3.32 -17.64 -1.93
N ASN A 590 2.86 -17.56 -0.68
CA ASN A 590 1.44 -17.52 -0.32
C ASN A 590 0.56 -18.62 -0.99
N GLY A 591 1.01 -19.87 -0.95
CA GLY A 591 0.29 -21.01 -1.55
C GLY A 591 0.28 -21.06 -3.08
N THR A 592 0.91 -20.08 -3.73
CA THR A 592 1.05 -19.99 -5.18
C THR A 592 2.47 -20.38 -5.59
N LEU A 593 2.60 -21.35 -6.48
CA LEU A 593 3.90 -21.76 -7.00
C LEU A 593 4.27 -20.85 -8.16
N SER A 594 5.36 -20.11 -8.04
CA SER A 594 5.82 -19.17 -9.05
C SER A 594 7.27 -19.44 -9.43
N ILE A 595 7.63 -19.10 -10.66
CA ILE A 595 8.99 -19.24 -11.17
C ILE A 595 9.31 -18.06 -12.07
N THR A 596 10.39 -17.34 -11.74
CA THR A 596 10.88 -16.27 -12.60
C THR A 596 11.49 -16.85 -13.86
N THR A 597 11.09 -16.33 -15.01
CA THR A 597 11.57 -16.75 -16.32
C THR A 597 12.04 -15.54 -17.10
N GLU A 598 13.00 -15.73 -17.99
CA GLU A 598 13.55 -14.67 -18.83
C GLU A 598 13.75 -15.15 -20.27
N ILE A 599 13.64 -14.21 -21.20
CA ILE A 599 14.07 -14.36 -22.59
C ILE A 599 15.30 -13.47 -22.79
N ARG A 600 16.42 -14.08 -23.17
CA ARG A 600 17.67 -13.39 -23.46
C ARG A 600 18.13 -13.63 -24.90
N GLY A 601 18.70 -12.62 -25.56
CA GLY A 601 19.10 -12.67 -26.98
C GLY A 601 20.62 -12.78 -27.18
N ASN A 602 21.07 -12.67 -28.44
CA ASN A 602 22.48 -12.81 -28.86
C ASN A 602 23.47 -11.99 -28.02
N GLY A 603 24.57 -12.62 -27.61
CA GLY A 603 25.75 -11.97 -27.02
C GLY A 603 26.78 -12.98 -26.49
N ASP A 604 28.06 -12.76 -26.76
CA ASP A 604 29.16 -13.53 -26.17
C ASP A 604 29.56 -12.91 -24.83
N GLY A 605 29.08 -13.50 -23.73
CA GLY A 605 29.37 -13.06 -22.36
C GLY A 605 28.49 -13.74 -21.31
N ALA A 606 28.85 -13.61 -20.02
CA ALA A 606 28.16 -14.28 -18.91
C ALA A 606 26.68 -13.85 -18.70
N MET A 607 26.23 -12.76 -19.33
CA MET A 607 24.86 -12.21 -19.23
C MET A 607 24.39 -11.65 -20.60
N PRO A 608 23.70 -12.44 -21.44
CA PRO A 608 23.16 -11.98 -22.70
C PRO A 608 22.01 -10.96 -22.53
N ALA A 609 21.69 -10.20 -23.58
CA ALA A 609 20.74 -9.09 -23.52
C ALA A 609 19.33 -9.56 -23.10
N LEU A 610 18.78 -8.97 -22.03
CA LEU A 610 17.44 -9.28 -21.52
C LEU A 610 16.37 -8.63 -22.39
N HIS A 611 15.50 -9.44 -22.98
CA HIS A 611 14.37 -8.97 -23.78
C HIS A 611 13.08 -8.88 -22.97
N ALA A 612 12.77 -9.92 -22.20
CA ALA A 612 11.57 -9.97 -21.38
C ALA A 612 11.76 -10.85 -20.13
N THR A 613 10.97 -10.58 -19.09
CA THR A 613 10.86 -11.42 -17.90
C THR A 613 9.40 -11.55 -17.47
N ALA A 614 9.07 -12.62 -16.76
CA ALA A 614 7.81 -12.78 -16.04
C ALA A 614 7.98 -13.73 -14.85
N ASN A 615 7.11 -13.57 -13.85
CA ASN A 615 6.89 -14.56 -12.81
C ASN A 615 5.76 -15.49 -13.27
N VAL A 616 6.11 -16.68 -13.76
CA VAL A 616 5.15 -17.67 -14.24
C VAL A 616 4.54 -18.41 -13.06
N ILE A 617 3.22 -18.51 -13.03
CA ILE A 617 2.46 -19.19 -11.99
C ILE A 617 2.14 -20.61 -12.43
N LEU A 618 2.46 -21.57 -11.58
CA LEU A 618 2.25 -23.00 -11.77
C LEU A 618 1.32 -23.57 -10.68
N SER A 619 0.65 -24.69 -10.98
CA SER A 619 -0.18 -25.46 -10.04
C SER A 619 0.07 -26.95 -10.22
N ASN A 620 0.07 -27.73 -9.13
CA ASN A 620 0.09 -29.19 -9.17
C ASN A 620 -1.30 -29.83 -9.27
N LYS A 621 -2.36 -29.01 -9.34
CA LYS A 621 -3.75 -29.42 -9.52
C LYS A 621 -4.30 -28.87 -10.84
N MET A 622 -4.98 -29.71 -11.61
CA MET A 622 -5.80 -29.27 -12.75
C MET A 622 -6.96 -28.42 -12.25
N LEU A 623 -7.10 -27.20 -12.77
CA LEU A 623 -8.32 -26.40 -12.62
C LEU A 623 -9.46 -27.12 -13.38
N GLY A 624 -10.26 -27.91 -12.66
CA GLY A 624 -11.40 -28.63 -13.25
C GLY A 624 -11.96 -29.84 -12.48
N ASP A 625 -11.30 -30.32 -11.43
CA ASP A 625 -11.70 -31.57 -10.74
C ASP A 625 -12.68 -31.39 -9.55
N GLU A 626 -13.52 -30.34 -9.58
CA GLU A 626 -14.76 -30.32 -8.80
C GLU A 626 -15.89 -30.88 -9.68
N THR A 627 -16.11 -32.19 -9.55
CA THR A 627 -17.20 -32.93 -10.21
C THR A 627 -18.57 -32.58 -9.61
N GLY A 628 -19.09 -31.41 -9.97
CA GLY A 628 -20.52 -31.10 -9.94
C GLY A 628 -21.14 -31.39 -11.32
N ARG A 629 -21.71 -32.59 -11.51
CA ARG A 629 -22.45 -32.98 -12.71
C ARG A 629 -23.51 -31.94 -13.07
N ILE A 630 -23.31 -31.18 -14.14
CA ILE A 630 -24.39 -30.47 -14.83
C ILE A 630 -25.10 -31.51 -15.71
N GLN A 631 -26.35 -31.81 -15.35
CA GLN A 631 -27.24 -32.62 -16.18
C GLN A 631 -27.47 -31.93 -17.54
N SER A 632 -27.37 -32.73 -18.60
CA SER A 632 -27.67 -32.35 -19.97
C SER A 632 -29.15 -31.98 -20.15
N GLY A 633 -29.44 -30.69 -20.23
CA GLY A 633 -30.68 -30.15 -20.79
C GLY A 633 -30.33 -29.28 -21.99
N GLY A 634 -30.68 -29.72 -23.19
CA GLY A 634 -30.31 -29.07 -24.44
C GLY A 634 -31.02 -27.74 -24.66
N HIS A 635 -30.29 -26.77 -25.21
CA HIS A 635 -30.70 -25.94 -26.35
C HIS A 635 -29.51 -25.06 -26.81
N ASP A 636 -29.26 -25.12 -28.12
CA ASP A 636 -28.47 -24.29 -29.05
C ASP A 636 -27.00 -23.90 -28.76
N PRO A 637 -26.12 -23.95 -29.79
CA PRO A 637 -24.72 -23.61 -29.65
C PRO A 637 -24.55 -22.10 -29.48
N LEU A 638 -24.04 -21.70 -28.32
CA LEU A 638 -23.46 -20.38 -28.11
C LEU A 638 -22.27 -20.21 -29.07
N GLU A 639 -22.43 -19.29 -30.03
CA GLU A 639 -21.33 -18.75 -30.81
C GLU A 639 -20.27 -18.19 -29.87
N PHE A 640 -19.07 -18.77 -29.90
CA PHE A 640 -17.88 -18.08 -29.46
C PHE A 640 -17.63 -16.91 -30.42
N SER A 641 -18.07 -15.71 -30.00
CA SER A 641 -17.58 -14.46 -30.55
C SER A 641 -16.06 -14.44 -30.37
N ALA A 642 -15.34 -14.70 -31.45
CA ALA A 642 -13.93 -14.41 -31.55
C ALA A 642 -13.74 -12.92 -31.25
N VAL A 643 -13.01 -12.62 -30.17
CA VAL A 643 -12.43 -11.30 -29.96
C VAL A 643 -11.43 -11.09 -31.10
N GLN A 644 -11.91 -10.50 -32.19
CA GLN A 644 -11.06 -9.90 -33.21
C GLN A 644 -10.23 -8.83 -32.51
N CYS A 645 -8.95 -9.13 -32.30
CA CYS A 645 -7.91 -8.12 -32.17
C CYS A 645 -7.84 -7.37 -33.51
N GLY A 646 -8.72 -6.38 -33.67
CA GLY A 646 -8.71 -5.45 -34.79
C GLY A 646 -7.53 -4.49 -34.66
N PHE A 647 -6.40 -4.84 -35.24
CA PHE A 647 -5.48 -3.84 -35.76
C PHE A 647 -6.01 -3.39 -37.13
N PRO A 648 -6.11 -2.07 -37.41
CA PRO A 648 -6.48 -1.61 -38.73
C PRO A 648 -5.36 -1.98 -39.72
N ALA A 649 -5.74 -2.66 -40.79
CA ALA A 649 -4.92 -2.77 -41.98
C ALA A 649 -4.70 -1.37 -42.58
N GLN A 650 -3.44 -1.04 -42.86
CA GLN A 650 -3.07 -0.21 -44.01
C GLN A 650 -2.33 -1.10 -44.99
#